data_AF-A0A6L3N3J8-F1
#
_entry.id   AF-A0A6L3N3J8-F1
#
_cell.length_a   1.000
_cell.length_b   1.000
_cell.length_c   1.000
_cell.angle_alpha   90.00
_cell.angle_beta   90.00
_cell.angle_gamma   90.00
#
_symmetry.space_group_name_H-M   'P 1'
#
loop_
_entity.id
_entity.type
_entity.pdbx_description
1 polymer ?
#
loop_
_entity_poly.entity_id
_entity_poly.type
_entity_poly.pdbx_seq_one_letter_code
_entity_poly.pdbx_strand_id
1 'polypeptide(L)'
;MKQKPVLQIPGTSYLIDGPYINVGAVIAVTILSFFFSMSVALLLSWHDFPFLPLPTNNRVPLYHLVAFYKMWFGKLIPWFQGETYQQYTAWIYWLDGRGELGRLGWRWLFSFLFGTVVAIKIAFASWKATEVEIQIRGRELVEGEDAYPTFKRDLANQLRREAEDGIEPAFILETDYGYNPNDPDLDQLKPNEKVCMPDGQRRPHMLFAAGSRRGKTQLIKKRTAEFQRRILAGELIKLFIVDTPKADYSRDIPESMMHVVAPHNKFGVAWWVGKDIETKQHAEVFWKGKIPDSAKDPFWNLSARSISVASTVALINTCGTDWSINNIAYYLQLRPEELEPIVREHYPEALQIIQMGETTLSSVLGTMASFTKDLIQLAEIWDGYQYKRDINQMSVRLLQEKYEDNQIRLAEHLIPIFREKVEEGQTPFIIENIIPHLILRGIFRSLNKDFGNDEDLRWRWENMVEVLKKPYREIFKFAIQSLTEEEKSLFINGSIKQPIMEASLRLLQRGFAFNNDDQMIEYVGKQFSKPEEIQTNMVYRALIRKHWHDDIPFVSMVDSLEKWDKEILNIVADNLSSHELASFANKNDHQTLITKLAPIFTWYNTWDKFETQTRFSFRDWIYNENPDKKILVLKTSGQYSELTNPLVRGMLLYAKSLIDDDAFLDDKDAGFIRKFYILMDEFQALGNIKEFIEPALERFASKGVTVMLAVQDLAQLIKIEGYGQEFVDFLLGNTGSIFFIGSNIGKTAELISNAVGKKWFKKLHTSITYQENGKSVSQNWQEHEGIVITPDEVNSKLGIDLNGYPEMSFDQKIMSLIALLLPKEKKKRLLAKIDRERAKLPIRYLYLGANMKKAYILETPVCSYKAVTKAEPADWQDKRKDPKPNDFKKEAHDILANGALHDIQKEKKPINGWVLNELPTSQQPEIDQAVDIGSWESETPEEAYQVQHELTDEESQQMLENLKLREERAPIYILGKEEEGAASEVAKDMAFEAVVDSHALSAIKHTADALLGSNVPKTNDRDKFKQSLEEKRRERQRTKETEGS
;
A
#
# COMPACT_ATOMS: atom_id res chain seq x y z
N MET A 1 -47.83 -4.51 -2.66
CA MET A 1 -48.50 -5.82 -2.77
C MET A 1 -49.08 -5.92 -4.17
N LYS A 2 -48.63 -6.88 -5.02
CA LYS A 2 -49.31 -7.14 -6.30
C LYS A 2 -50.73 -7.61 -5.98
N GLN A 3 -51.74 -6.91 -6.48
CA GLN A 3 -53.13 -7.34 -6.35
C GLN A 3 -53.27 -8.73 -6.98
N LYS A 4 -53.88 -9.67 -6.25
CA LYS A 4 -54.13 -11.02 -6.78
C LYS A 4 -55.03 -10.89 -8.01
N PRO A 5 -54.73 -11.61 -9.10
CA PRO A 5 -55.49 -11.43 -10.32
C PRO A 5 -56.93 -11.88 -10.13
N VAL A 6 -57.87 -11.02 -10.52
CA VAL A 6 -59.30 -11.31 -10.38
C VAL A 6 -59.73 -12.20 -11.56
N LEU A 7 -60.52 -13.23 -11.28
CA LEU A 7 -61.05 -14.12 -12.31
C LEU A 7 -62.22 -13.41 -13.01
N GLN A 8 -62.05 -13.14 -14.31
CA GLN A 8 -63.14 -12.66 -15.16
C GLN A 8 -63.90 -13.88 -15.70
N ILE A 9 -65.06 -14.14 -15.12
CA ILE A 9 -65.91 -15.27 -15.50
C ILE A 9 -66.71 -14.88 -16.75
N PRO A 10 -66.88 -15.77 -17.74
CA PRO A 10 -67.71 -15.48 -18.91
C PRO A 10 -69.12 -15.03 -18.49
N GLY A 11 -69.56 -13.86 -18.95
CA GLY A 11 -70.86 -13.25 -18.64
C GLY A 11 -70.86 -12.21 -17.51
N THR A 12 -69.73 -11.98 -16.81
CA THR A 12 -69.63 -10.94 -15.77
C THR A 12 -69.17 -9.60 -16.35
N SER A 13 -69.91 -8.51 -16.07
CA SER A 13 -69.67 -7.15 -16.56
C SER A 13 -69.26 -6.15 -15.47
N TYR A 14 -68.63 -6.60 -14.39
CA TYR A 14 -68.04 -5.68 -13.39
C TYR A 14 -66.62 -5.29 -13.78
N LEU A 15 -66.27 -4.05 -13.44
CA LEU A 15 -64.95 -3.46 -13.60
C LEU A 15 -63.94 -4.23 -12.74
N ILE A 16 -62.82 -4.63 -13.36
CA ILE A 16 -61.68 -5.19 -12.64
C ILE A 16 -60.57 -4.15 -12.66
N ASP A 17 -60.32 -3.53 -11.51
CA ASP A 17 -59.10 -2.75 -11.28
C ASP A 17 -57.99 -3.73 -10.90
N GLY A 18 -56.98 -3.86 -11.77
CA GLY A 18 -55.84 -4.76 -11.59
C GLY A 18 -55.76 -5.91 -12.60
N PRO A 19 -54.72 -6.75 -12.52
CA PRO A 19 -54.52 -7.86 -13.44
C PRO A 19 -55.70 -8.83 -13.36
N TYR A 20 -56.16 -9.36 -14.49
CA TYR A 20 -57.27 -10.31 -14.52
C TYR A 20 -56.99 -11.51 -15.40
N ILE A 21 -57.59 -12.65 -15.06
CA ILE A 21 -57.53 -13.85 -15.89
C ILE A 21 -58.89 -14.00 -16.56
N ASN A 22 -58.91 -13.93 -17.89
CA ASN A 22 -60.12 -14.18 -18.66
C ASN A 22 -60.38 -15.69 -18.71
N VAL A 23 -61.14 -16.19 -17.74
CA VAL A 23 -61.45 -17.61 -17.59
C VAL A 23 -62.20 -18.12 -18.83
N GLY A 24 -63.05 -17.29 -19.44
CA GLY A 24 -63.75 -17.65 -20.68
C GLY A 24 -62.79 -17.90 -21.84
N ALA A 25 -61.81 -17.02 -22.04
CA ALA A 25 -60.78 -17.18 -23.05
C ALA A 25 -59.89 -18.40 -22.78
N VAL A 26 -59.49 -18.62 -21.51
CA VAL A 26 -58.70 -19.80 -21.12
C VAL A 26 -59.46 -21.10 -21.42
N ILE A 27 -60.74 -21.18 -21.04
CA ILE A 27 -61.59 -22.35 -21.32
C ILE A 27 -61.72 -22.56 -22.83
N ALA A 28 -62.02 -21.50 -23.59
CA ALA A 28 -62.19 -21.59 -25.03
C ALA A 28 -60.91 -22.07 -25.74
N VAL A 29 -59.76 -21.47 -25.42
CA VAL A 29 -58.46 -21.84 -26.00
C VAL A 29 -58.08 -23.27 -25.59
N THR A 30 -58.35 -23.68 -24.36
CA THR A 30 -58.09 -25.05 -23.87
C THR A 30 -58.93 -26.08 -24.64
N ILE A 31 -60.24 -25.82 -24.80
CA ILE A 31 -61.16 -26.71 -25.52
C ILE A 31 -60.79 -26.78 -27.01
N LEU A 32 -60.54 -25.64 -27.65
CA LEU A 32 -60.13 -25.59 -29.06
C LEU A 32 -58.82 -26.34 -29.28
N SER A 33 -57.84 -26.14 -28.39
CA SER A 33 -56.54 -26.81 -28.48
C SER A 33 -56.64 -28.31 -28.23
N PHE A 34 -57.52 -28.75 -27.33
CA PHE A 34 -57.83 -30.16 -27.11
C PHE A 34 -58.33 -30.82 -28.40
N PHE A 35 -59.40 -30.29 -28.99
CA PHE A 35 -60.01 -30.88 -30.18
C PHE A 35 -59.10 -30.76 -31.42
N PHE A 36 -58.38 -29.66 -31.57
CA PHE A 36 -57.39 -29.51 -32.65
C PHE A 36 -56.27 -30.56 -32.53
N SER A 37 -55.64 -30.66 -31.35
CA SER A 37 -54.53 -31.59 -31.12
C SER A 37 -54.95 -33.06 -31.18
N MET A 38 -56.15 -33.37 -30.66
CA MET A 38 -56.75 -34.70 -30.79
C MET A 38 -56.99 -35.05 -32.25
N SER A 39 -57.50 -34.12 -33.07
CA SER A 39 -57.75 -34.33 -34.50
C SER A 39 -56.45 -34.57 -35.27
N VAL A 40 -55.41 -33.79 -34.99
CA VAL A 40 -54.07 -33.97 -35.57
C VAL A 40 -53.48 -35.32 -35.14
N ALA A 41 -53.55 -35.67 -33.86
CA ALA A 41 -53.07 -36.96 -33.37
C ALA A 41 -53.84 -38.14 -33.96
N LEU A 42 -55.15 -37.99 -34.19
CA LEU A 42 -55.96 -39.03 -34.83
C LEU A 42 -55.54 -39.22 -36.29
N LEU A 43 -55.35 -38.14 -37.04
CA LEU A 43 -54.85 -38.21 -38.42
C LEU A 43 -53.45 -38.83 -38.49
N LEU A 44 -52.53 -38.38 -37.63
CA LEU A 44 -51.16 -38.92 -37.58
C LEU A 44 -51.14 -40.38 -37.15
N SER A 45 -52.04 -40.78 -36.25
CA SER A 45 -52.09 -42.18 -35.81
C SER A 45 -52.42 -43.12 -36.96
N TRP A 46 -53.09 -42.67 -38.03
CA TRP A 46 -53.41 -43.44 -39.26
C TRP A 46 -52.20 -43.71 -40.19
N HIS A 47 -51.00 -43.74 -39.60
CA HIS A 47 -49.81 -44.35 -40.16
C HIS A 47 -49.57 -45.71 -39.47
N ASP A 48 -48.88 -46.64 -40.14
CA ASP A 48 -48.51 -47.91 -39.51
C ASP A 48 -47.37 -47.66 -38.52
N PHE A 49 -47.60 -47.95 -37.25
CA PHE A 49 -46.61 -47.81 -36.17
C PHE A 49 -46.49 -49.14 -35.43
N PRO A 50 -45.28 -49.53 -34.96
CA PRO A 50 -45.06 -50.81 -34.27
C PRO A 50 -45.98 -51.06 -33.06
N PHE A 51 -46.45 -50.00 -32.42
CA PHE A 51 -47.30 -50.05 -31.21
C PHE A 51 -48.79 -49.76 -31.48
N LEU A 52 -49.16 -49.41 -32.71
CA LEU A 52 -50.52 -49.04 -33.13
C LEU A 52 -50.78 -49.58 -34.56
N PRO A 53 -50.95 -50.90 -34.75
CA PRO A 53 -51.20 -51.46 -36.08
C PRO A 53 -52.50 -50.94 -36.69
N LEU A 54 -52.55 -50.84 -38.02
CA LEU A 54 -53.74 -50.38 -38.74
C LEU A 54 -54.90 -51.41 -38.62
N PRO A 55 -56.14 -50.97 -38.35
CA PRO A 55 -57.31 -51.82 -38.54
C PRO A 55 -57.58 -52.05 -40.03
N THR A 56 -58.23 -53.16 -40.39
CA THR A 56 -58.54 -53.46 -41.79
C THR A 56 -59.42 -52.37 -42.42
N ASN A 57 -58.92 -51.66 -43.44
CA ASN A 57 -59.56 -50.44 -43.96
C ASN A 57 -59.17 -50.10 -45.42
N ASN A 58 -60.14 -49.61 -46.23
CA ASN A 58 -59.96 -49.14 -47.62
C ASN A 58 -60.19 -47.62 -47.81
N ARG A 59 -60.25 -46.84 -46.72
CA ARG A 59 -60.57 -45.40 -46.75
C ARG A 59 -59.41 -44.54 -46.25
N VAL A 60 -59.28 -43.31 -46.78
CA VAL A 60 -58.24 -42.35 -46.41
C VAL A 60 -58.37 -41.87 -44.95
N PRO A 61 -57.27 -41.47 -44.27
CA PRO A 61 -57.28 -41.04 -42.86
C PRO A 61 -58.29 -39.93 -42.54
N LEU A 62 -58.48 -38.99 -43.46
CA LEU A 62 -59.44 -37.89 -43.30
C LEU A 62 -60.88 -38.39 -43.16
N TYR A 63 -61.25 -39.48 -43.85
CA TYR A 63 -62.57 -40.09 -43.73
C TYR A 63 -62.81 -40.58 -42.29
N HIS A 64 -61.80 -41.17 -41.64
CA HIS A 64 -61.90 -41.66 -40.26
C HIS A 64 -62.04 -40.54 -39.24
N LEU A 65 -61.36 -39.41 -39.45
CA LEU A 65 -61.55 -38.22 -38.61
C LEU A 65 -62.97 -37.67 -38.72
N VAL A 66 -63.47 -37.48 -39.95
CA VAL A 66 -64.84 -36.98 -40.18
C VAL A 66 -65.87 -37.96 -39.63
N ALA A 67 -65.69 -39.26 -39.86
CA ALA A 67 -66.59 -40.29 -39.39
C ALA A 67 -66.57 -40.42 -37.86
N PHE A 68 -65.41 -40.26 -37.21
CA PHE A 68 -65.30 -40.21 -35.76
C PHE A 68 -66.17 -39.10 -35.15
N TYR A 69 -66.06 -37.87 -35.66
CA TYR A 69 -66.88 -36.76 -35.16
C TYR A 69 -68.35 -36.94 -35.50
N LYS A 70 -68.71 -37.32 -36.72
CA LYS A 70 -70.11 -37.60 -37.10
C LYS A 70 -70.71 -38.71 -36.24
N MET A 71 -69.94 -39.75 -35.90
CA MET A 71 -70.36 -40.82 -35.00
C MET A 71 -70.68 -40.30 -33.60
N TRP A 72 -69.78 -39.52 -33.00
CA TRP A 72 -69.99 -38.99 -31.65
C TRP A 72 -71.10 -37.93 -31.61
N PHE A 73 -71.15 -37.01 -32.57
CA PHE A 73 -72.24 -36.02 -32.67
C PHE A 73 -73.58 -36.67 -33.04
N GLY A 74 -73.59 -37.72 -33.87
CA GLY A 74 -74.79 -38.47 -34.24
C GLY A 74 -75.44 -39.20 -33.06
N LYS A 75 -74.68 -39.54 -32.02
CA LYS A 75 -75.22 -40.05 -30.75
C LYS A 75 -75.91 -38.98 -29.90
N LEU A 76 -75.55 -37.70 -30.09
CA LEU A 76 -76.09 -36.57 -29.31
C LEU A 76 -77.20 -35.83 -30.06
N ILE A 77 -77.06 -35.69 -31.38
CA ILE A 77 -77.94 -34.90 -32.24
C ILE A 77 -78.32 -35.77 -33.45
N PRO A 78 -79.59 -36.19 -33.58
CA PRO A 78 -80.04 -37.08 -34.65
C PRO A 78 -79.73 -36.60 -36.08
N TRP A 79 -79.63 -35.28 -36.30
CA TRP A 79 -79.25 -34.70 -37.59
C TRP A 79 -77.91 -35.25 -38.12
N PHE A 80 -76.95 -35.57 -37.25
CA PHE A 80 -75.65 -36.09 -37.69
C PHE A 80 -75.66 -37.58 -38.08
N GLN A 81 -76.80 -38.29 -37.96
CA GLN A 81 -76.97 -39.70 -38.33
C GLN A 81 -77.17 -39.93 -39.85
N GLY A 82 -76.33 -39.32 -40.68
CA GLY A 82 -76.34 -39.53 -42.13
C GLY A 82 -75.66 -40.84 -42.57
N GLU A 83 -75.48 -41.00 -43.89
CA GLU A 83 -74.87 -42.20 -44.51
C GLU A 83 -73.49 -42.55 -43.91
N THR A 84 -72.65 -41.55 -43.64
CA THR A 84 -71.32 -41.74 -43.02
C THR A 84 -71.42 -42.33 -41.60
N TYR A 85 -72.43 -41.96 -40.82
CA TYR A 85 -72.65 -42.48 -39.46
C TYR A 85 -73.01 -43.97 -39.52
N GLN A 86 -73.95 -44.34 -40.39
CA GLN A 86 -74.39 -45.73 -40.55
C GLN A 86 -73.27 -46.63 -41.11
N GLN A 87 -72.53 -46.16 -42.11
CA GLN A 87 -71.40 -46.90 -42.68
C GLN A 87 -70.27 -47.12 -41.64
N TYR A 88 -69.93 -46.10 -40.87
CA TYR A 88 -68.84 -46.19 -39.90
C TYR A 88 -69.23 -47.04 -38.68
N THR A 89 -70.48 -46.94 -38.22
CA THR A 89 -70.99 -47.80 -37.15
C THR A 89 -71.08 -49.27 -37.58
N ALA A 90 -71.53 -49.56 -38.81
CA ALA A 90 -71.49 -50.91 -39.37
C ALA A 90 -70.05 -51.45 -39.49
N TRP A 91 -69.08 -50.61 -39.87
CA TRP A 91 -67.66 -50.99 -39.93
C TRP A 91 -67.09 -51.29 -38.52
N ILE A 92 -67.47 -50.53 -37.49
CA ILE A 92 -67.08 -50.80 -36.10
C ILE A 92 -67.62 -52.17 -35.63
N TYR A 93 -68.89 -52.47 -35.89
CA TYR A 93 -69.46 -53.80 -35.58
C TYR A 93 -68.77 -54.92 -36.35
N TRP A 94 -68.39 -54.66 -37.61
CA TRP A 94 -67.64 -55.62 -38.42
C TRP A 94 -66.21 -55.85 -37.90
N LEU A 95 -65.53 -54.82 -37.38
CA LEU A 95 -64.23 -54.93 -36.71
C LEU A 95 -64.32 -55.70 -35.39
N ASP A 96 -65.40 -55.51 -34.63
CA ASP A 96 -65.67 -56.22 -33.38
C ASP A 96 -65.80 -57.73 -33.62
N GLY A 97 -66.57 -58.13 -34.64
CA GLY A 97 -66.69 -59.53 -35.07
C GLY A 97 -65.39 -60.20 -35.51
N ARG A 98 -64.31 -59.43 -35.75
CA ARG A 98 -62.96 -59.93 -36.12
C ARG A 98 -61.92 -59.79 -35.01
N GLY A 99 -62.30 -59.27 -33.83
CA GLY A 99 -61.37 -58.99 -32.74
C GLY A 99 -60.40 -57.83 -33.01
N GLU A 100 -60.64 -57.00 -34.03
CA GLU A 100 -59.76 -55.87 -34.39
C GLU A 100 -60.22 -54.53 -33.78
N LEU A 101 -61.38 -54.49 -33.11
CA LEU A 101 -61.94 -53.29 -32.49
C LEU A 101 -60.94 -52.61 -31.53
N GLY A 102 -60.15 -53.40 -30.82
CA GLY A 102 -59.11 -52.89 -29.91
C GLY A 102 -58.09 -51.99 -30.60
N ARG A 103 -57.76 -52.24 -31.88
CA ARG A 103 -56.82 -51.39 -32.65
C ARG A 103 -57.38 -49.99 -32.86
N LEU A 104 -58.68 -49.88 -33.15
CA LEU A 104 -59.38 -48.60 -33.32
C LEU A 104 -59.55 -47.89 -31.97
N GLY A 105 -59.88 -48.64 -30.91
CA GLY A 105 -60.01 -48.11 -29.54
C GLY A 105 -58.71 -47.52 -29.00
N TRP A 106 -57.57 -48.17 -29.22
CA TRP A 106 -56.25 -47.66 -28.82
C TRP A 106 -55.87 -46.35 -29.51
N ARG A 107 -56.30 -46.18 -30.78
CA ARG A 107 -56.07 -44.95 -31.54
C ARG A 107 -56.88 -43.80 -30.98
N TRP A 108 -58.16 -44.03 -30.68
CA TRP A 108 -59.00 -43.02 -30.01
C TRP A 108 -58.44 -42.64 -28.64
N LEU A 109 -58.01 -43.63 -27.86
CA LEU A 109 -57.40 -43.41 -26.55
C LEU A 109 -56.09 -42.61 -26.66
N PHE A 110 -55.21 -42.96 -27.60
CA PHE A 110 -53.96 -42.24 -27.86
C PHE A 110 -54.22 -40.78 -28.26
N SER A 111 -55.12 -40.54 -29.22
CA SER A 111 -55.45 -39.19 -29.68
C SER A 111 -56.11 -38.35 -28.59
N PHE A 112 -56.96 -38.97 -27.77
CA PHE A 112 -57.59 -38.33 -26.62
C PHE A 112 -56.53 -37.92 -25.59
N LEU A 113 -55.66 -38.84 -25.17
CA LEU A 113 -54.57 -38.57 -24.22
C LEU A 113 -53.63 -37.47 -24.73
N PHE A 114 -53.26 -37.50 -26.01
CA PHE A 114 -52.44 -36.47 -26.63
C PHE A 114 -53.13 -35.10 -26.60
N GLY A 115 -54.41 -35.05 -26.97
CA GLY A 115 -55.24 -33.86 -26.87
C GLY A 115 -55.28 -33.31 -25.43
N THR A 116 -55.48 -34.19 -24.44
CA THR A 116 -55.53 -33.81 -23.02
C THR A 116 -54.21 -33.21 -22.54
N VAL A 117 -53.07 -33.83 -22.84
CA VAL A 117 -51.74 -33.32 -22.43
C VAL A 117 -51.47 -31.93 -23.01
N VAL A 118 -51.75 -31.73 -24.30
CA VAL A 118 -51.56 -30.43 -24.96
C VAL A 118 -52.52 -29.38 -24.39
N ALA A 119 -53.79 -29.74 -24.19
CA ALA A 119 -54.79 -28.86 -23.60
C ALA A 119 -54.42 -28.42 -22.19
N ILE A 120 -53.92 -29.34 -21.34
CA ILE A 120 -53.43 -29.01 -20.00
C ILE A 120 -52.25 -28.02 -20.08
N LYS A 121 -51.28 -28.27 -20.97
CA LYS A 121 -50.13 -27.39 -21.15
C LYS A 121 -50.55 -25.98 -21.58
N ILE A 122 -51.48 -25.88 -22.52
CA ILE A 122 -52.01 -24.60 -23.00
C ILE A 122 -52.87 -23.93 -21.93
N ALA A 123 -53.70 -24.67 -21.19
CA ALA A 123 -54.49 -24.13 -20.09
C ALA A 123 -53.60 -23.46 -19.05
N PHE A 124 -52.50 -24.10 -18.63
CA PHE A 124 -51.53 -23.50 -17.72
C PHE A 124 -50.80 -22.30 -18.33
N ALA A 125 -50.43 -22.36 -19.62
CA ALA A 125 -49.78 -21.25 -20.31
C ALA A 125 -50.70 -20.03 -20.49
N SER A 126 -52.00 -20.26 -20.71
CA SER A 126 -53.04 -19.23 -20.83
C SER A 126 -53.53 -18.75 -19.47
N TRP A 127 -53.21 -19.43 -18.38
CA TRP A 127 -53.49 -19.01 -16.99
C TRP A 127 -52.54 -17.90 -16.51
N LYS A 128 -52.20 -16.96 -17.39
CA LYS A 128 -51.44 -15.76 -17.06
C LYS A 128 -52.40 -14.59 -16.98
N ALA A 129 -52.22 -13.74 -15.98
CA ALA A 129 -53.05 -12.56 -15.84
C ALA A 129 -52.72 -11.57 -16.96
N THR A 130 -53.75 -11.05 -17.62
CA THR A 130 -53.60 -10.01 -18.63
C THR A 130 -53.27 -8.70 -17.91
N GLU A 131 -52.15 -8.07 -18.28
CA GLU A 131 -51.75 -6.78 -17.75
C GLU A 131 -52.61 -5.66 -18.35
N VAL A 132 -53.16 -4.80 -17.49
CA VAL A 132 -54.01 -3.66 -17.86
C VAL A 132 -53.17 -2.42 -18.19
N GLU A 133 -51.87 -2.48 -17.92
CA GLU A 133 -50.91 -1.40 -18.12
C GLU A 133 -49.94 -1.77 -19.24
N ILE A 134 -49.89 -0.97 -20.30
CA ILE A 134 -48.92 -1.15 -21.39
C ILE A 134 -47.88 -0.05 -21.25
N GLN A 135 -46.64 -0.41 -20.92
CA GLN A 135 -45.55 0.57 -20.85
C GLN A 135 -45.15 1.03 -22.26
N ILE A 136 -45.08 2.34 -22.45
CA ILE A 136 -44.80 2.97 -23.76
C ILE A 136 -43.38 3.54 -23.79
N ARG A 137 -43.00 4.25 -22.73
CA ARG A 137 -41.74 5.02 -22.63
C ARG A 137 -41.14 4.89 -21.23
N GLY A 138 -39.86 5.25 -21.11
CA GLY A 138 -39.09 5.15 -19.87
C GLY A 138 -38.48 3.77 -19.65
N ARG A 139 -37.86 3.58 -18.49
CA ARG A 139 -37.11 2.37 -18.14
C ARG A 139 -38.06 1.24 -17.72
N GLU A 140 -37.82 0.04 -18.24
CA GLU A 140 -38.65 -1.14 -17.97
C GLU A 140 -38.04 -1.94 -16.80
N LEU A 141 -38.81 -2.24 -15.76
CA LEU A 141 -38.33 -3.05 -14.63
C LEU A 141 -38.66 -4.52 -14.89
N VAL A 142 -37.63 -5.36 -14.93
CA VAL A 142 -37.78 -6.82 -15.05
C VAL A 142 -37.41 -7.45 -13.71
N GLU A 143 -38.34 -8.22 -13.14
CA GLU A 143 -38.21 -8.88 -11.83
C GLU A 143 -38.80 -10.31 -11.89
N GLY A 144 -38.43 -11.17 -10.94
CA GLY A 144 -38.95 -12.55 -10.84
C GLY A 144 -38.28 -13.52 -11.81
N GLU A 145 -38.99 -14.60 -12.17
CA GLU A 145 -38.45 -15.71 -12.98
C GLU A 145 -37.95 -15.26 -14.37
N ASP A 146 -38.51 -14.19 -14.93
CA ASP A 146 -38.15 -13.65 -16.25
C ASP A 146 -36.93 -12.71 -16.23
N ALA A 147 -36.48 -12.26 -15.04
CA ALA A 147 -35.40 -11.29 -14.92
C ALA A 147 -34.07 -11.84 -15.41
N TYR A 148 -33.68 -13.02 -14.92
CA TYR A 148 -32.40 -13.64 -15.25
C TYR A 148 -32.29 -14.08 -16.72
N PRO A 149 -33.28 -14.78 -17.32
CA PRO A 149 -33.24 -15.15 -18.73
C PRO A 149 -33.19 -13.94 -19.66
N THR A 150 -33.93 -12.87 -19.33
CA THR A 150 -33.93 -11.63 -20.10
C THR A 150 -32.59 -10.94 -20.01
N PHE A 151 -32.03 -10.83 -18.80
CA PHE A 151 -30.72 -10.25 -18.55
C PHE A 151 -29.61 -10.98 -19.32
N LYS A 152 -29.58 -12.31 -19.21
CA LYS A 152 -28.63 -13.17 -19.94
C LYS A 152 -28.72 -12.99 -21.44
N ARG A 153 -29.93 -12.94 -22.01
CA ARG A 153 -30.12 -12.71 -23.45
C ARG A 153 -29.59 -11.34 -23.86
N ASP A 154 -29.87 -10.31 -23.08
CA ASP A 154 -29.49 -8.94 -23.40
C ASP A 154 -27.96 -8.76 -23.32
N LEU A 155 -27.27 -9.39 -22.36
CA LEU A 155 -25.80 -9.45 -22.33
C LEU A 155 -25.21 -10.33 -23.45
N ALA A 156 -25.79 -11.50 -23.73
CA ALA A 156 -25.33 -12.38 -24.80
C ALA A 156 -25.38 -11.70 -26.18
N ASN A 157 -26.38 -10.83 -26.41
CA ASN A 157 -26.47 -10.04 -27.63
C ASN A 157 -25.32 -9.01 -27.74
N GLN A 158 -24.87 -8.43 -26.63
CA GLN A 158 -23.71 -7.54 -26.62
C GLN A 158 -22.42 -8.31 -26.83
N LEU A 159 -22.24 -9.44 -26.12
CA LEU A 159 -21.08 -10.32 -26.28
C LEU A 159 -20.93 -10.84 -27.72
N ARG A 160 -22.03 -11.14 -28.42
CA ARG A 160 -21.98 -11.55 -29.83
C ARG A 160 -21.40 -10.46 -30.72
N ARG A 161 -21.80 -9.19 -30.50
CA ARG A 161 -21.26 -8.04 -31.24
C ARG A 161 -19.79 -7.82 -30.92
N GLU A 162 -19.42 -7.86 -29.65
CA GLU A 162 -18.03 -7.74 -29.21
C GLU A 162 -17.14 -8.87 -29.76
N ALA A 163 -17.66 -10.10 -29.83
CA ALA A 163 -16.94 -11.23 -30.41
C ALA A 163 -16.71 -11.10 -31.93
N GLU A 164 -17.59 -10.41 -32.67
CA GLU A 164 -17.37 -10.07 -34.09
C GLU A 164 -16.15 -9.15 -34.24
N ASP A 165 -15.87 -8.32 -33.24
CA ASP A 165 -14.69 -7.44 -33.15
C ASP A 165 -13.47 -8.12 -32.49
N GLY A 166 -13.54 -9.44 -32.21
CA GLY A 166 -12.46 -10.19 -31.57
C GLY A 166 -12.28 -9.90 -30.07
N ILE A 167 -13.28 -9.28 -29.43
CA ILE A 167 -13.24 -8.91 -28.01
C ILE A 167 -13.74 -10.07 -27.16
N GLU A 168 -12.91 -10.52 -26.22
CA GLU A 168 -13.29 -11.56 -25.27
C GLU A 168 -14.14 -11.01 -24.11
N PRO A 169 -15.00 -11.86 -23.49
CA PRO A 169 -15.77 -11.46 -22.33
C PRO A 169 -14.90 -10.96 -21.17
N ALA A 170 -15.36 -9.88 -20.54
CA ALA A 170 -14.64 -9.20 -19.48
C ALA A 170 -14.43 -10.08 -18.23
N PHE A 171 -15.45 -10.81 -17.77
CA PHE A 171 -15.41 -11.81 -16.68
C PHE A 171 -16.75 -12.53 -16.54
N ILE A 172 -16.80 -13.64 -15.80
CA ILE A 172 -18.05 -14.33 -15.47
C ILE A 172 -18.76 -13.55 -14.36
N LEU A 173 -19.95 -13.02 -14.65
CA LEU A 173 -20.76 -12.28 -13.70
C LEU A 173 -21.62 -13.21 -12.84
N GLU A 174 -22.29 -14.19 -13.45
CA GLU A 174 -23.20 -15.13 -12.79
C GLU A 174 -23.27 -16.46 -13.59
N THR A 175 -23.92 -17.50 -13.04
CA THR A 175 -24.21 -18.76 -13.75
C THR A 175 -25.67 -19.15 -13.58
N ASP A 176 -26.18 -20.04 -14.44
CA ASP A 176 -27.58 -20.50 -14.39
C ASP A 176 -27.96 -21.15 -13.04
N TYR A 177 -26.96 -21.59 -12.27
CA TYR A 177 -27.11 -22.24 -10.96
C TYR A 177 -26.67 -21.34 -9.79
N GLY A 178 -26.31 -20.08 -10.07
CA GLY A 178 -25.69 -19.16 -9.13
C GLY A 178 -24.17 -19.34 -9.05
N TYR A 179 -23.46 -18.22 -9.13
CA TYR A 179 -22.02 -18.13 -9.04
C TYR A 179 -21.55 -18.42 -7.62
N ASN A 180 -20.84 -19.53 -7.50
CA ASN A 180 -20.15 -19.94 -6.30
C ASN A 180 -18.66 -20.10 -6.62
N PRO A 181 -17.78 -19.25 -6.06
CA PRO A 181 -16.36 -19.29 -6.38
C PRO A 181 -15.66 -20.57 -5.88
N ASN A 182 -16.28 -21.30 -4.95
CA ASN A 182 -15.74 -22.56 -4.44
C ASN A 182 -16.23 -23.80 -5.21
N ASP A 183 -16.98 -23.61 -6.31
CA ASP A 183 -17.47 -24.72 -7.12
C ASP A 183 -16.35 -25.24 -8.04
N PRO A 184 -15.86 -26.49 -7.86
CA PRO A 184 -14.77 -27.04 -8.68
C PRO A 184 -15.17 -27.23 -10.15
N ASP A 185 -16.47 -27.31 -10.46
CA ASP A 185 -16.96 -27.56 -11.81
C ASP A 185 -17.22 -26.26 -12.59
N LEU A 186 -16.96 -25.09 -12.00
CA LEU A 186 -17.25 -23.78 -12.58
C LEU A 186 -16.50 -23.54 -13.91
N ASP A 187 -15.31 -24.14 -14.10
CA ASP A 187 -14.57 -24.06 -15.38
C ASP A 187 -15.19 -24.95 -16.45
N GLN A 188 -15.73 -26.11 -16.04
CA GLN A 188 -16.31 -27.12 -16.93
C GLN A 188 -17.70 -26.71 -17.45
N LEU A 189 -18.32 -25.69 -16.85
CA LEU A 189 -19.59 -25.15 -17.33
C LEU A 189 -19.49 -24.70 -18.78
N LYS A 190 -20.52 -25.03 -19.56
CA LYS A 190 -20.61 -24.64 -20.97
C LYS A 190 -20.79 -23.12 -21.08
N PRO A 191 -20.37 -22.50 -22.20
CA PRO A 191 -20.54 -21.05 -22.40
C PRO A 191 -21.99 -20.58 -22.26
N ASN A 192 -22.97 -21.41 -22.66
CA ASN A 192 -24.38 -21.10 -22.52
C ASN A 192 -24.92 -21.25 -21.09
N GLU A 193 -24.14 -21.76 -20.13
CA GLU A 193 -24.49 -21.86 -18.70
C GLU A 193 -23.87 -20.71 -17.87
N LYS A 194 -23.04 -19.89 -18.52
CA LYS A 194 -22.35 -18.72 -17.95
C LYS A 194 -23.07 -17.43 -18.39
N VAL A 195 -23.13 -16.46 -17.49
CA VAL A 195 -23.48 -15.08 -17.81
C VAL A 195 -22.22 -14.24 -17.65
N CYS A 196 -21.65 -13.84 -18.78
CA CYS A 196 -20.41 -13.06 -18.80
C CYS A 196 -20.71 -11.57 -18.96
N MET A 197 -19.89 -10.74 -18.32
CA MET A 197 -19.91 -9.30 -18.50
C MET A 197 -19.29 -8.94 -19.87
N PRO A 198 -19.97 -8.16 -20.72
CA PRO A 198 -19.37 -7.54 -21.90
C PRO A 198 -18.32 -6.50 -21.54
N ASP A 199 -17.31 -6.31 -22.39
CA ASP A 199 -16.27 -5.31 -22.18
C ASP A 199 -16.84 -3.88 -22.21
N GLY A 200 -17.82 -3.61 -23.07
CA GLY A 200 -18.54 -2.34 -23.14
C GLY A 200 -19.36 -2.00 -21.90
N GLN A 201 -19.75 -2.99 -21.09
CA GLN A 201 -20.39 -2.77 -19.77
C GLN A 201 -19.37 -2.64 -18.64
N ARG A 202 -18.17 -3.20 -18.83
CA ARG A 202 -17.05 -3.12 -17.88
C ARG A 202 -16.37 -1.75 -17.91
N ARG A 203 -16.04 -1.25 -19.11
CA ARG A 203 -15.30 0.00 -19.33
C ARG A 203 -15.86 1.22 -18.59
N PRO A 204 -17.18 1.51 -18.63
CA PRO A 204 -17.75 2.68 -17.98
C PRO A 204 -17.90 2.51 -16.46
N HIS A 205 -16.97 1.82 -15.79
CA HIS A 205 -16.89 1.73 -14.33
C HIS A 205 -18.11 1.08 -13.65
N MET A 206 -17.97 0.81 -12.35
CA MET A 206 -18.98 0.12 -11.57
C MET A 206 -19.25 0.83 -10.25
N LEU A 207 -20.52 1.06 -9.93
CA LEU A 207 -20.95 1.62 -8.65
C LEU A 207 -21.77 0.59 -7.88
N PHE A 208 -21.40 0.35 -6.63
CA PHE A 208 -22.16 -0.46 -5.69
C PHE A 208 -22.70 0.43 -4.58
N ALA A 209 -24.01 0.59 -4.52
CA ALA A 209 -24.67 1.37 -3.48
C ALA A 209 -25.57 0.46 -2.63
N ALA A 210 -25.23 0.34 -1.35
CA ALA A 210 -25.84 -0.64 -0.47
C ALA A 210 -25.74 -0.26 1.01
N GLY A 211 -26.87 -0.18 1.69
CA GLY A 211 -26.91 0.05 3.13
C GLY A 211 -26.16 -1.02 3.93
N SER A 212 -25.82 -0.70 5.18
CA SER A 212 -25.11 -1.61 6.07
C SER A 212 -25.82 -2.96 6.21
N ARG A 213 -25.05 -4.05 6.15
CA ARG A 213 -25.52 -5.46 6.25
C ARG A 213 -26.51 -5.91 5.16
N ARG A 214 -26.55 -5.25 3.99
CA ARG A 214 -27.45 -5.65 2.87
C ARG A 214 -26.84 -6.62 1.85
N GLY A 215 -25.55 -6.98 1.97
CA GLY A 215 -24.88 -7.92 1.05
C GLY A 215 -23.87 -7.30 0.09
N LYS A 216 -23.50 -6.02 0.27
CA LYS A 216 -22.46 -5.29 -0.51
C LYS A 216 -21.19 -6.11 -0.73
N THR A 217 -20.54 -6.47 0.37
CA THR A 217 -19.29 -7.22 0.38
C THR A 217 -19.43 -8.57 -0.33
N GLN A 218 -20.57 -9.26 -0.17
CA GLN A 218 -20.82 -10.56 -0.79
C GLN A 218 -20.86 -10.47 -2.32
N LEU A 219 -21.50 -9.43 -2.88
CA LEU A 219 -21.57 -9.23 -4.32
C LEU A 219 -20.21 -8.85 -4.91
N ILE A 220 -19.44 -8.00 -4.23
CA ILE A 220 -18.10 -7.59 -4.68
C ILE A 220 -17.10 -8.75 -4.60
N LYS A 221 -17.14 -9.55 -3.52
CA LYS A 221 -16.24 -10.70 -3.34
C LYS A 221 -16.33 -11.74 -4.46
N LYS A 222 -17.50 -11.88 -5.12
CA LYS A 222 -17.64 -12.74 -6.29
C LYS A 222 -16.70 -12.31 -7.41
N ARG A 223 -16.56 -11.00 -7.63
CA ARG A 223 -15.68 -10.43 -8.65
C ARG A 223 -14.22 -10.61 -8.28
N THR A 224 -13.84 -10.33 -7.03
CA THR A 224 -12.45 -10.50 -6.61
C THR A 224 -12.01 -11.97 -6.67
N ALA A 225 -12.90 -12.91 -6.33
CA ALA A 225 -12.64 -14.34 -6.48
C ALA A 225 -12.54 -14.78 -7.95
N GLU A 226 -13.40 -14.26 -8.83
CA GLU A 226 -13.32 -14.50 -10.27
C GLU A 226 -12.00 -13.99 -10.86
N PHE A 227 -11.58 -12.77 -10.49
CA PHE A 227 -10.31 -12.21 -10.93
C PHE A 227 -9.12 -13.01 -10.42
N GLN A 228 -9.14 -13.40 -9.14
CA GLN A 228 -8.10 -14.25 -8.56
C GLN A 228 -7.96 -15.57 -9.32
N ARG A 229 -9.08 -16.23 -9.64
CA ARG A 229 -9.07 -17.48 -10.40
C ARG A 229 -8.46 -17.31 -11.79
N ARG A 230 -8.83 -16.25 -12.51
CA ARG A 230 -8.32 -15.99 -13.86
C ARG A 230 -6.85 -15.59 -13.86
N ILE A 231 -6.41 -14.85 -12.85
CA ILE A 231 -4.99 -14.58 -12.59
C ILE A 231 -4.22 -15.90 -12.43
N LEU A 232 -4.75 -16.84 -11.64
CA LEU A 232 -4.15 -18.18 -11.45
C LEU A 232 -4.17 -19.03 -12.73
N ALA A 233 -5.15 -18.81 -13.61
CA ALA A 233 -5.22 -19.43 -14.94
C ALA A 233 -4.25 -18.80 -15.96
N GLY A 234 -3.49 -17.77 -15.58
CA GLY A 234 -2.48 -17.12 -16.43
C GLY A 234 -2.99 -15.89 -17.20
N GLU A 235 -4.20 -15.42 -16.93
CA GLU A 235 -4.71 -14.22 -17.60
C GLU A 235 -4.06 -12.92 -17.08
N LEU A 236 -3.89 -11.97 -17.98
CA LEU A 236 -3.35 -10.64 -17.70
C LEU A 236 -4.43 -9.74 -17.08
N ILE A 237 -4.68 -9.94 -15.79
CA ILE A 237 -5.61 -9.13 -15.01
C ILE A 237 -4.86 -8.48 -13.86
N LYS A 238 -4.93 -7.16 -13.75
CA LYS A 238 -4.43 -6.42 -12.57
C LYS A 238 -5.57 -6.00 -11.67
N LEU A 239 -5.37 -6.15 -10.36
CA LEU A 239 -6.35 -5.75 -9.35
C LEU A 239 -5.68 -4.88 -8.30
N PHE A 240 -6.05 -3.60 -8.28
CA PHE A 240 -5.66 -2.65 -7.25
C PHE A 240 -6.83 -2.46 -6.27
N ILE A 241 -6.65 -2.85 -5.01
CA ILE A 241 -7.63 -2.75 -3.94
C ILE A 241 -7.23 -1.66 -2.97
N VAL A 242 -8.11 -0.69 -2.75
CA VAL A 242 -8.09 0.21 -1.59
C VAL A 242 -9.05 -0.38 -0.56
N ASP A 243 -8.47 -1.07 0.41
CA ASP A 243 -9.24 -1.85 1.39
C ASP A 243 -9.42 -1.06 2.70
N THR A 244 -10.55 -1.34 3.35
CA THR A 244 -10.88 -0.76 4.65
C THR A 244 -10.07 -1.46 5.76
N PRO A 245 -10.07 -0.96 7.01
CA PRO A 245 -9.38 -1.63 8.10
C PRO A 245 -9.86 -3.06 8.37
N LYS A 246 -11.07 -3.41 7.92
CA LYS A 246 -11.62 -4.77 8.03
C LYS A 246 -10.92 -5.74 7.10
N ALA A 247 -10.25 -5.28 6.05
CA ALA A 247 -9.64 -6.13 5.03
C ALA A 247 -10.65 -7.11 4.42
N ASP A 248 -11.84 -6.63 4.07
CA ASP A 248 -12.93 -7.52 3.67
C ASP A 248 -12.57 -8.27 2.38
N TYR A 249 -11.82 -7.67 1.45
CA TYR A 249 -11.49 -8.26 0.15
C TYR A 249 -10.11 -8.91 0.11
N SER A 250 -9.11 -8.26 0.72
CA SER A 250 -7.74 -8.76 0.71
C SER A 250 -7.53 -9.99 1.60
N ARG A 251 -8.40 -10.25 2.58
CA ARG A 251 -8.26 -11.39 3.52
C ARG A 251 -8.38 -12.77 2.85
N ASP A 252 -9.09 -12.84 1.73
CA ASP A 252 -9.34 -14.10 1.02
C ASP A 252 -8.26 -14.38 -0.05
N ILE A 253 -7.34 -13.44 -0.26
CA ILE A 253 -6.29 -13.50 -1.28
C ILE A 253 -4.96 -13.89 -0.62
N PRO A 254 -4.23 -14.90 -1.11
CA PRO A 254 -2.90 -15.27 -0.59
C PRO A 254 -1.88 -14.12 -0.69
N GLU A 255 -1.06 -13.94 0.35
CA GLU A 255 0.03 -12.93 0.39
C GLU A 255 1.06 -13.10 -0.75
N SER A 256 1.25 -14.32 -1.25
CA SER A 256 2.14 -14.58 -2.38
C SER A 256 1.67 -13.92 -3.69
N MET A 257 0.36 -13.63 -3.82
CA MET A 257 -0.22 -13.03 -5.01
C MET A 257 -0.29 -11.50 -4.97
N MET A 258 -0.03 -10.89 -3.80
CA MET A 258 -0.24 -9.45 -3.60
C MET A 258 0.95 -8.70 -3.00
N HIS A 259 1.11 -7.45 -3.44
CA HIS A 259 1.83 -6.43 -2.67
C HIS A 259 0.84 -5.76 -1.72
N VAL A 260 1.23 -5.56 -0.46
CA VAL A 260 0.38 -4.91 0.54
C VAL A 260 1.13 -3.72 1.11
N VAL A 261 0.70 -2.50 0.82
CA VAL A 261 1.25 -1.30 1.47
C VAL A 261 0.41 -1.05 2.73
N ALA A 262 0.98 -1.41 3.86
CA ALA A 262 0.32 -1.38 5.16
C ALA A 262 1.37 -1.29 6.28
N PRO A 263 1.83 -0.09 6.68
CA PRO A 263 2.92 0.06 7.65
C PRO A 263 2.62 -0.55 9.03
N HIS A 264 1.34 -0.69 9.37
CA HIS A 264 0.87 -1.30 10.62
C HIS A 264 0.74 -2.84 10.54
N ASN A 265 1.04 -3.46 9.41
CA ASN A 265 0.91 -4.89 9.19
C ASN A 265 2.30 -5.49 8.94
N LYS A 266 2.59 -6.63 9.56
CA LYS A 266 3.89 -7.32 9.44
C LYS A 266 4.24 -7.72 8.01
N PHE A 267 3.23 -8.05 7.21
CA PHE A 267 3.40 -8.41 5.78
C PHE A 267 3.36 -7.19 4.85
N GLY A 268 3.38 -5.97 5.41
CA GLY A 268 3.45 -4.74 4.66
C GLY A 268 4.80 -4.60 3.95
N VAL A 269 4.78 -4.12 2.71
CA VAL A 269 6.00 -3.72 1.98
C VAL A 269 6.20 -2.21 2.08
N ALA A 270 7.46 -1.78 2.13
CA ALA A 270 7.81 -0.37 2.11
C ALA A 270 7.66 0.19 0.68
N TRP A 271 7.17 1.42 0.55
CA TRP A 271 7.08 2.09 -0.74
C TRP A 271 8.45 2.64 -1.17
N TRP A 272 8.85 2.39 -2.40
CA TRP A 272 10.09 2.91 -2.97
C TRP A 272 9.90 4.33 -3.53
N VAL A 273 9.72 5.28 -2.62
CA VAL A 273 9.37 6.67 -2.96
C VAL A 273 10.36 7.33 -3.93
N GLY A 274 11.68 7.15 -3.75
CA GLY A 274 12.68 7.79 -4.60
C GLY A 274 12.70 7.27 -6.04
N LYS A 275 12.28 6.03 -6.26
CA LYS A 275 12.14 5.44 -7.61
C LYS A 275 10.86 5.89 -8.32
N ASP A 276 9.81 6.19 -7.57
CA ASP A 276 8.54 6.62 -8.15
C ASP A 276 8.52 8.15 -8.38
N ILE A 277 9.01 8.93 -7.42
CA ILE A 277 9.01 10.40 -7.49
C ILE A 277 10.36 10.90 -8.03
N GLU A 278 10.50 10.83 -9.35
CA GLU A 278 11.73 11.21 -10.06
C GLU A 278 11.73 12.65 -10.62
N THR A 279 10.57 13.32 -10.67
CA THR A 279 10.44 14.64 -11.30
C THR A 279 9.75 15.64 -10.38
N LYS A 280 9.93 16.93 -10.65
CA LYS A 280 9.22 18.03 -9.98
C LYS A 280 7.70 17.83 -10.03
N GLN A 281 7.17 17.46 -11.19
CA GLN A 281 5.74 17.26 -11.39
C GLN A 281 5.21 16.07 -10.56
N HIS A 282 5.98 14.99 -10.45
CA HIS A 282 5.62 13.88 -9.56
C HIS A 282 5.53 14.34 -8.09
N ALA A 283 6.49 15.17 -7.65
CA ALA A 283 6.50 15.71 -6.30
C ALA A 283 5.29 16.63 -6.04
N GLU A 284 4.95 17.52 -6.98
CA GLU A 284 3.79 18.41 -6.87
C GLU A 284 2.47 17.64 -6.71
N VAL A 285 2.26 16.60 -7.51
CA VAL A 285 1.06 15.76 -7.44
C VAL A 285 0.98 14.99 -6.12
N PHE A 286 2.10 14.38 -5.70
CA PHE A 286 2.17 13.66 -4.42
C PHE A 286 1.82 14.58 -3.24
N TRP A 287 2.44 15.77 -3.19
CA TRP A 287 2.23 16.74 -2.12
C TRP A 287 0.84 17.37 -2.14
N LYS A 288 0.20 17.48 -3.30
CA LYS A 288 -1.21 17.87 -3.40
C LYS A 288 -2.15 16.86 -2.72
N GLY A 289 -1.85 15.56 -2.84
CA GLY A 289 -2.60 14.52 -2.13
C GLY A 289 -2.35 14.47 -0.63
N LYS A 290 -1.17 14.90 -0.18
CA LYS A 290 -0.80 14.97 1.25
C LYS A 290 -1.36 16.21 1.94
N ILE A 291 -1.21 17.37 1.31
CA ILE A 291 -1.63 18.68 1.82
C ILE A 291 -2.78 19.15 0.94
N PRO A 292 -4.05 18.86 1.27
CA PRO A 292 -5.20 19.22 0.43
C PRO A 292 -5.42 20.73 0.37
N ASP A 293 -6.16 21.21 -0.64
CA ASP A 293 -6.54 22.61 -0.72
C ASP A 293 -7.50 23.00 0.42
N SER A 294 -7.30 24.19 0.99
CA SER A 294 -8.21 24.78 1.98
C SER A 294 -9.15 25.75 1.28
N ALA A 295 -10.47 25.53 1.41
CA ALA A 295 -11.48 26.39 0.79
C ALA A 295 -11.57 27.78 1.45
N LYS A 296 -11.16 27.90 2.72
CA LYS A 296 -11.19 29.16 3.47
C LYS A 296 -9.89 29.94 3.33
N ASP A 297 -8.77 29.29 3.63
CA ASP A 297 -7.45 29.92 3.73
C ASP A 297 -6.41 29.13 2.92
N PRO A 298 -6.41 29.25 1.58
CA PRO A 298 -5.57 28.44 0.70
C PRO A 298 -4.07 28.75 0.85
N PHE A 299 -3.72 29.97 1.26
CA PHE A 299 -2.33 30.44 1.34
C PHE A 299 -1.42 29.55 2.17
N TRP A 300 -1.87 29.10 3.35
CA TRP A 300 -1.06 28.29 4.27
C TRP A 300 -0.74 26.91 3.68
N ASN A 301 -1.75 26.25 3.14
CA ASN A 301 -1.61 24.92 2.54
C ASN A 301 -0.76 24.97 1.25
N LEU A 302 -0.96 25.99 0.41
CA LEU A 302 -0.18 26.18 -0.81
C LEU A 302 1.30 26.47 -0.50
N SER A 303 1.56 27.33 0.49
CA SER A 303 2.93 27.67 0.91
C SER A 303 3.65 26.46 1.52
N ALA A 304 2.97 25.72 2.41
CA ALA A 304 3.49 24.50 3.01
C ALA A 304 3.80 23.43 1.94
N ARG A 305 2.90 23.28 0.96
CA ARG A 305 3.10 22.38 -0.19
C ARG A 305 4.33 22.77 -1.00
N SER A 306 4.52 24.06 -1.27
CA SER A 306 5.66 24.56 -2.04
C SER A 306 7.00 24.24 -1.35
N ILE A 307 7.12 24.46 -0.04
CA ILE A 307 8.33 24.10 0.73
C ILE A 307 8.56 22.57 0.70
N SER A 308 7.49 21.79 0.79
CA SER A 308 7.58 20.32 0.75
C SER A 308 8.04 19.81 -0.62
N VAL A 309 7.54 20.41 -1.71
CA VAL A 309 8.00 20.15 -3.07
C VAL A 309 9.46 20.55 -3.23
N ALA A 310 9.85 21.73 -2.76
CA ALA A 310 11.23 22.22 -2.82
C ALA A 310 12.21 21.24 -2.14
N SER A 311 11.84 20.75 -0.95
CA SER A 311 12.61 19.73 -0.21
C SER A 311 12.75 18.43 -1.00
N THR A 312 11.70 18.01 -1.71
CA THR A 312 11.71 16.78 -2.53
C THR A 312 12.54 16.95 -3.79
N VAL A 313 12.41 18.09 -4.47
CA VAL A 313 13.18 18.39 -5.69
C VAL A 313 14.67 18.48 -5.37
N ALA A 314 15.04 19.06 -4.22
CA ALA A 314 16.43 19.05 -3.76
C ALA A 314 16.97 17.62 -3.59
N LEU A 315 16.19 16.71 -3.03
CA LEU A 315 16.56 15.30 -2.92
C LEU A 315 16.66 14.62 -4.30
N ILE A 316 15.74 14.90 -5.22
CA ILE A 316 15.81 14.38 -6.59
C ILE A 316 17.11 14.83 -7.28
N ASN A 317 17.46 16.11 -7.17
CA ASN A 317 18.64 16.69 -7.82
C ASN A 317 19.95 16.17 -7.21
N THR A 318 20.01 16.00 -5.89
CA THR A 318 21.23 15.60 -5.17
C THR A 318 21.39 14.09 -5.02
N CYS A 319 20.28 13.35 -4.99
CA CYS A 319 20.24 11.93 -4.65
C CYS A 319 19.61 11.05 -5.75
N GLY A 320 19.13 11.61 -6.87
CA GLY A 320 18.49 10.85 -7.95
C GLY A 320 17.30 10.02 -7.45
N THR A 321 17.38 8.71 -7.59
CA THR A 321 16.33 7.75 -7.15
C THR A 321 16.67 6.97 -5.87
N ASP A 322 17.85 7.24 -5.29
CA ASP A 322 18.38 6.49 -4.14
C ASP A 322 17.93 7.04 -2.77
N TRP A 323 17.18 8.17 -2.75
CA TRP A 323 16.60 8.72 -1.54
C TRP A 323 15.34 7.95 -1.07
N SER A 324 14.98 8.13 0.20
CA SER A 324 13.90 7.42 0.88
C SER A 324 13.01 8.35 1.72
N ILE A 325 11.98 7.81 2.38
CA ILE A 325 11.13 8.61 3.28
C ILE A 325 11.96 9.18 4.44
N ASN A 326 13.03 8.51 4.82
CA ASN A 326 14.03 9.03 5.75
C ASN A 326 14.55 10.43 5.38
N ASN A 327 14.93 10.60 4.12
CA ASN A 327 15.62 11.79 3.66
C ASN A 327 14.65 12.96 3.51
N ILE A 328 13.44 12.71 3.00
CA ILE A 328 12.40 13.75 2.93
C ILE A 328 11.95 14.18 4.33
N ALA A 329 11.80 13.24 5.28
CA ALA A 329 11.49 13.56 6.67
C ALA A 329 12.60 14.39 7.33
N TYR A 330 13.87 14.14 7.00
CA TYR A 330 15.00 14.95 7.45
C TYR A 330 14.95 16.36 6.87
N TYR A 331 14.76 16.51 5.55
CA TYR A 331 14.74 17.82 4.88
C TYR A 331 13.61 18.71 5.40
N LEU A 332 12.43 18.12 5.67
CA LEU A 332 11.28 18.84 6.22
C LEU A 332 11.48 19.33 7.66
N GLN A 333 12.50 18.81 8.36
CA GLN A 333 12.86 19.22 9.73
C GLN A 333 14.07 20.14 9.79
N LEU A 334 14.71 20.45 8.66
CA LEU A 334 15.81 21.41 8.61
C LEU A 334 15.34 22.78 9.09
N ARG A 335 16.23 23.50 9.78
CA ARG A 335 15.95 24.87 10.17
C ARG A 335 15.88 25.77 8.93
N PRO A 336 15.14 26.89 8.97
CA PRO A 336 15.05 27.80 7.84
C PRO A 336 16.40 28.22 7.27
N GLU A 337 17.40 28.44 8.13
CA GLU A 337 18.76 28.84 7.72
C GLU A 337 19.52 27.74 6.99
N GLU A 338 19.18 26.47 7.27
CA GLU A 338 19.77 25.29 6.63
C GLU A 338 19.04 24.95 5.32
N LEU A 339 17.73 25.18 5.27
CA LEU A 339 16.89 24.90 4.11
C LEU A 339 17.00 25.98 3.02
N GLU A 340 17.22 27.24 3.40
CA GLU A 340 17.34 28.37 2.48
C GLU A 340 18.37 28.17 1.35
N PRO A 341 19.64 27.78 1.63
CA PRO A 341 20.62 27.57 0.56
C PRO A 341 20.24 26.41 -0.37
N ILE A 342 19.65 25.34 0.18
CA ILE A 342 19.18 24.17 -0.58
C ILE A 342 18.05 24.57 -1.55
N VAL A 343 17.08 25.36 -1.07
CA VAL A 343 15.96 25.82 -1.88
C VAL A 343 16.40 26.85 -2.90
N ARG A 344 17.32 27.75 -2.54
CA ARG A 344 17.92 28.71 -3.48
C ARG A 344 18.59 28.02 -4.66
N GLU A 345 19.28 26.91 -4.42
CA GLU A 345 19.97 26.15 -5.45
C GLU A 345 19.04 25.29 -6.31
N HIS A 346 18.11 24.56 -5.68
CA HIS A 346 17.35 23.51 -6.37
C HIS A 346 15.89 23.86 -6.70
N TYR A 347 15.30 24.85 -6.03
CA TYR A 347 13.89 25.23 -6.22
C TYR A 347 13.63 26.72 -5.88
N PRO A 348 14.20 27.66 -6.65
CA PRO A 348 14.17 29.08 -6.32
C PRO A 348 12.76 29.69 -6.26
N GLU A 349 11.74 29.05 -6.85
CA GLU A 349 10.36 29.56 -6.79
C GLU A 349 9.77 29.56 -5.37
N ALA A 350 10.25 28.71 -4.47
CA ALA A 350 9.83 28.71 -3.07
C ALA A 350 10.64 29.66 -2.18
N LEU A 351 11.68 30.32 -2.71
CA LEU A 351 12.59 31.13 -1.92
C LEU A 351 11.89 32.30 -1.22
N GLN A 352 10.92 32.93 -1.90
CA GLN A 352 10.13 34.03 -1.32
C GLN A 352 9.33 33.59 -0.09
N ILE A 353 8.94 32.31 -0.01
CA ILE A 353 8.19 31.77 1.13
C ILE A 353 9.11 31.63 2.34
N ILE A 354 10.34 31.14 2.13
CA ILE A 354 11.36 30.99 3.19
C ILE A 354 11.82 32.35 3.71
N GLN A 355 11.83 33.38 2.85
CA GLN A 355 12.23 34.74 3.20
C GLN A 355 11.08 35.60 3.76
N MET A 356 9.90 35.03 4.01
CA MET A 356 8.80 35.74 4.67
C MET A 356 9.18 36.13 6.10
N GLY A 357 8.44 37.09 6.66
CA GLY A 357 8.59 37.47 8.07
C GLY A 357 8.42 36.27 9.01
N GLU A 358 9.21 36.24 10.08
CA GLU A 358 9.36 35.10 11.01
C GLU A 358 8.02 34.50 11.47
N THR A 359 7.04 35.35 11.80
CA THR A 359 5.70 34.91 12.23
C THR A 359 4.91 34.19 11.13
N THR A 360 5.03 34.65 9.89
CA THR A 360 4.35 34.06 8.73
C THR A 360 5.02 32.75 8.34
N LEU A 361 6.36 32.73 8.29
CA LEU A 361 7.12 31.52 8.01
C LEU A 361 6.85 30.44 9.05
N SER A 362 6.84 30.79 10.35
CA SER A 362 6.51 29.86 11.44
C SER A 362 5.12 29.23 11.27
N SER A 363 4.13 30.02 10.82
CA SER A 363 2.77 29.52 10.53
C SER A 363 2.74 28.56 9.32
N VAL A 364 3.51 28.86 8.27
CA VAL A 364 3.67 27.97 7.10
C VAL A 364 4.34 26.65 7.51
N LEU A 365 5.43 26.71 8.27
CA LEU A 365 6.16 25.53 8.74
C LEU A 365 5.32 24.72 9.74
N GLY A 366 4.55 25.36 10.61
CA GLY A 366 3.60 24.70 11.50
C GLY A 366 2.51 23.97 10.72
N THR A 367 2.00 24.58 9.65
CA THR A 367 1.05 23.94 8.72
C THR A 367 1.69 22.73 8.04
N MET A 368 2.90 22.88 7.50
CA MET A 368 3.67 21.78 6.89
C MET A 368 3.87 20.62 7.88
N ALA A 369 4.35 20.90 9.09
CA ALA A 369 4.58 19.89 10.12
C ALA A 369 3.30 19.13 10.49
N SER A 370 2.15 19.82 10.53
CA SER A 370 0.86 19.18 10.85
C SER A 370 0.42 18.12 9.82
N PHE A 371 0.72 18.34 8.53
CA PHE A 371 0.38 17.42 7.44
C PHE A 371 1.45 16.36 7.14
N THR A 372 2.65 16.49 7.72
CA THR A 372 3.80 15.62 7.42
C THR A 372 4.23 14.72 8.59
N LYS A 373 3.53 14.79 9.72
CA LYS A 373 3.79 13.96 10.92
C LYS A 373 3.79 12.45 10.61
N ASP A 374 2.96 12.01 9.67
CA ASP A 374 2.91 10.61 9.24
C ASP A 374 4.18 10.18 8.50
N LEU A 375 4.86 11.08 7.78
CA LEU A 375 6.11 10.77 7.09
C LEU A 375 7.24 10.48 8.06
N ILE A 376 7.30 11.15 9.21
CA ILE A 376 8.29 10.85 10.25
C ILE A 376 8.07 9.42 10.77
N GLN A 377 6.82 9.07 11.08
CA GLN A 377 6.49 7.70 11.51
C GLN A 377 6.79 6.67 10.42
N LEU A 378 6.50 6.98 9.15
CA LEU A 378 6.87 6.10 8.03
C LEU A 378 8.38 5.96 7.90
N ALA A 379 9.15 7.03 8.10
CA ALA A 379 10.61 6.99 8.11
C ALA A 379 11.14 6.11 9.26
N GLU A 380 10.53 6.17 10.44
CA GLU A 380 10.88 5.30 11.58
C GLU A 380 10.58 3.82 11.28
N ILE A 381 9.45 3.55 10.63
CA ILE A 381 8.96 2.19 10.33
C ILE A 381 9.73 1.56 9.15
N TRP A 382 9.97 2.30 8.08
CA TRP A 382 10.58 1.79 6.86
C TRP A 382 12.08 2.05 6.80
N ASP A 383 12.60 3.16 7.30
CA ASP A 383 14.00 3.52 7.07
C ASP A 383 14.85 3.58 8.36
N GLY A 384 14.23 3.41 9.53
CA GLY A 384 14.91 3.43 10.83
C GLY A 384 15.38 4.83 11.26
N TYR A 385 14.61 5.87 10.94
CA TYR A 385 14.93 7.29 11.15
C TYR A 385 15.55 7.61 12.52
N GLN A 386 15.01 7.04 13.59
CA GLN A 386 15.47 7.24 14.96
C GLN A 386 16.90 6.72 15.21
N TYR A 387 17.36 5.74 14.45
CA TYR A 387 18.67 5.12 14.59
C TYR A 387 19.73 5.76 13.70
N LYS A 388 19.34 6.58 12.72
CA LYS A 388 20.23 7.20 11.71
C LYS A 388 20.41 8.71 11.89
N ARG A 389 20.00 9.27 13.03
CA ARG A 389 20.09 10.71 13.32
C ARG A 389 21.54 11.21 13.31
N ASP A 390 22.44 10.45 13.91
CA ASP A 390 23.87 10.81 14.06
C ASP A 390 24.66 10.75 12.74
N ILE A 391 24.04 10.27 11.65
CA ILE A 391 24.63 10.24 10.31
C ILE A 391 23.78 11.04 9.31
N ASN A 392 22.98 12.01 9.78
CA ASN A 392 22.10 12.85 8.95
C ASN A 392 21.21 12.04 7.99
N GLN A 393 20.68 10.91 8.45
CA GLN A 393 19.82 10.03 7.65
C GLN A 393 20.48 9.45 6.38
N MET A 394 21.81 9.39 6.34
CA MET A 394 22.55 8.81 5.24
C MET A 394 22.30 7.29 5.12
N SER A 395 22.42 6.77 3.90
CA SER A 395 22.36 5.33 3.61
C SER A 395 23.51 4.94 2.70
N VAL A 396 23.81 3.64 2.59
CA VAL A 396 24.85 3.19 1.67
C VAL A 396 24.52 3.60 0.22
N ARG A 397 23.23 3.60 -0.14
CA ARG A 397 22.75 4.07 -1.45
C ARG A 397 23.18 5.51 -1.77
N LEU A 398 23.29 6.36 -0.75
CA LEU A 398 23.69 7.76 -0.87
C LEU A 398 25.20 7.99 -0.71
N LEU A 399 25.96 6.94 -0.42
CA LEU A 399 27.43 6.96 -0.30
C LEU A 399 28.14 6.31 -1.48
N GLN A 400 27.40 5.99 -2.55
CA GLN A 400 27.94 5.46 -3.79
C GLN A 400 28.82 6.48 -4.51
N GLU A 401 29.61 6.02 -5.48
CA GLU A 401 30.61 6.85 -6.19
C GLU A 401 30.01 8.10 -6.85
N LYS A 402 28.79 7.99 -7.39
CA LYS A 402 28.05 9.10 -8.00
C LYS A 402 27.60 10.20 -7.03
N TYR A 403 27.74 10.00 -5.71
CA TYR A 403 27.31 10.93 -4.67
C TYR A 403 28.48 11.39 -3.80
N GLU A 404 29.55 11.86 -4.43
CA GLU A 404 30.76 12.30 -3.72
C GLU A 404 30.48 13.41 -2.68
N ASP A 405 29.60 14.37 -3.00
CA ASP A 405 29.21 15.43 -2.06
C ASP A 405 28.60 14.88 -0.76
N ASN A 406 27.83 13.78 -0.84
CA ASN A 406 27.26 13.13 0.34
C ASN A 406 28.34 12.45 1.18
N GLN A 407 29.36 11.86 0.55
CA GLN A 407 30.51 11.28 1.25
C GLN A 407 31.28 12.37 2.00
N ILE A 408 31.50 13.53 1.36
CA ILE A 408 32.16 14.68 1.99
C ILE A 408 31.32 15.18 3.17
N ARG A 409 30.04 15.46 2.96
CA ARG A 409 29.13 15.96 4.02
C ARG A 409 29.07 15.01 5.22
N LEU A 410 28.98 13.70 5.00
CA LEU A 410 28.98 12.73 6.09
C LEU A 410 30.33 12.71 6.81
N ALA A 411 31.44 12.72 6.07
CA ALA A 411 32.77 12.73 6.66
C ALA A 411 33.04 14.00 7.47
N GLU A 412 32.60 15.17 7.00
CA GLU A 412 32.68 16.44 7.74
C GLU A 412 31.78 16.45 8.98
N HIS A 413 30.61 15.83 8.90
CA HIS A 413 29.70 15.73 10.04
C HIS A 413 30.27 14.86 11.17
N LEU A 414 30.82 13.70 10.82
CA LEU A 414 31.39 12.76 11.80
C LEU A 414 32.77 13.23 12.28
N ILE A 415 33.59 13.73 11.36
CA ILE A 415 34.99 14.12 11.58
C ILE A 415 35.19 15.54 11.03
N PRO A 416 34.77 16.58 11.79
CA PRO A 416 34.88 17.95 11.35
C PRO A 416 36.34 18.40 11.28
N ILE A 417 36.67 19.05 10.17
CA ILE A 417 37.98 19.63 9.91
C ILE A 417 38.00 21.04 10.53
N PHE A 418 38.82 21.25 11.56
CA PHE A 418 38.95 22.56 12.20
C PHE A 418 40.07 23.35 11.54
N ARG A 419 39.71 24.53 11.01
CA ARG A 419 40.67 25.52 10.49
C ARG A 419 40.79 26.63 11.51
N GLU A 420 41.98 26.86 12.05
CA GLU A 420 42.22 28.02 12.92
C GLU A 420 41.97 29.33 12.15
N LYS A 421 41.34 30.31 12.81
CA LYS A 421 41.22 31.67 12.26
C LYS A 421 42.59 32.34 12.34
N VAL A 422 43.10 32.77 11.20
CA VAL A 422 44.37 33.49 11.08
C VAL A 422 44.19 34.95 11.51
N GLU A 423 45.04 35.45 12.42
CA GLU A 423 45.33 36.89 12.51
C GLU A 423 46.18 37.30 11.29
N GLU A 424 45.87 38.44 10.65
CA GLU A 424 46.55 38.92 9.45
C GLU A 424 48.09 38.86 9.60
N GLY A 425 48.72 37.96 8.84
CA GLY A 425 50.18 37.88 8.71
C GLY A 425 50.86 36.60 9.21
N GLN A 426 50.14 35.63 9.80
CA GLN A 426 50.72 34.33 10.18
C GLN A 426 50.25 33.19 9.27
N THR A 427 51.15 32.25 8.95
CA THR A 427 50.81 31.02 8.20
C THR A 427 50.02 30.08 9.10
N PRO A 428 48.75 29.74 8.77
CA PRO A 428 48.01 28.72 9.48
C PRO A 428 48.68 27.38 9.22
N PHE A 429 49.07 26.65 10.26
CA PHE A 429 49.65 25.32 10.06
C PHE A 429 49.32 24.32 11.16
N ILE A 430 48.07 24.24 11.61
CA ILE A 430 47.51 23.00 12.17
C ILE A 430 46.05 22.91 11.74
N ILE A 431 45.71 21.89 10.95
CA ILE A 431 44.34 21.56 10.61
C ILE A 431 44.04 20.22 11.28
N GLU A 432 43.34 20.24 12.41
CA GLU A 432 42.99 19.02 13.13
C GLU A 432 42.04 18.15 12.29
N ASN A 433 42.13 16.83 12.47
CA ASN A 433 41.26 15.82 11.89
C ASN A 433 41.31 15.61 10.36
N ILE A 434 42.20 16.27 9.60
CA ILE A 434 42.33 16.01 8.15
C ILE A 434 42.57 14.54 7.86
N ILE A 435 43.55 13.92 8.54
CA ILE A 435 43.96 12.54 8.27
C ILE A 435 42.84 11.54 8.53
N PRO A 436 42.21 11.49 9.72
CA PRO A 436 41.09 10.58 9.94
C PRO A 436 39.89 10.87 9.01
N HIS A 437 39.67 12.13 8.60
CA HIS A 437 38.66 12.49 7.61
C HIS A 437 38.96 11.90 6.22
N LEU A 438 40.21 12.04 5.74
CA LEU A 438 40.64 11.46 4.46
C LEU A 438 40.61 9.92 4.48
N ILE A 439 40.98 9.30 5.61
CA ILE A 439 40.87 7.85 5.79
C ILE A 439 39.42 7.41 5.64
N LEU A 440 38.47 8.08 6.30
CA LEU A 440 37.05 7.77 6.19
C LEU A 440 36.55 7.88 4.73
N ARG A 441 36.92 8.95 4.02
CA ARG A 441 36.58 9.11 2.59
C ARG A 441 37.20 8.01 1.72
N GLY A 442 38.46 7.66 1.98
CA GLY A 442 39.16 6.57 1.31
C GLY A 442 38.48 5.21 1.54
N ILE A 443 37.93 4.96 2.74
CA ILE A 443 37.16 3.75 3.05
C ILE A 443 35.88 3.70 2.20
N PHE A 444 35.10 4.78 2.12
CA PHE A 444 33.89 4.81 1.28
C PHE A 444 34.19 4.48 -0.18
N ARG A 445 35.20 5.13 -0.76
CA ARG A 445 35.59 4.90 -2.16
C ARG A 445 36.11 3.47 -2.40
N SER A 446 36.90 2.94 -1.48
CA SER A 446 37.45 1.58 -1.60
C SER A 446 36.36 0.50 -1.46
N LEU A 447 35.39 0.69 -0.57
CA LEU A 447 34.22 -0.20 -0.47
C LEU A 447 33.38 -0.17 -1.76
N ASN A 448 33.11 1.02 -2.32
CA ASN A 448 32.39 1.14 -3.60
C ASN A 448 33.13 0.43 -4.74
N LYS A 449 34.47 0.49 -4.74
CA LYS A 449 35.31 -0.15 -5.76
C LYS A 449 35.34 -1.68 -5.64
N ASP A 450 35.43 -2.22 -4.43
CA ASP A 450 35.57 -3.66 -4.20
C ASP A 450 34.25 -4.43 -4.43
N PHE A 451 33.12 -3.82 -4.08
CA PHE A 451 31.80 -4.45 -4.16
C PHE A 451 31.04 -4.08 -5.44
N GLY A 452 31.19 -2.84 -5.90
CA GLY A 452 30.41 -2.27 -7.00
C GLY A 452 29.26 -1.38 -6.52
N ASN A 453 28.61 -0.72 -7.47
CA ASN A 453 27.58 0.31 -7.20
C ASN A 453 26.13 -0.16 -7.46
N ASP A 454 25.94 -1.37 -7.99
CA ASP A 454 24.63 -1.94 -8.33
C ASP A 454 23.86 -2.40 -7.09
N GLU A 455 22.52 -2.31 -7.10
CA GLU A 455 21.70 -2.53 -5.90
C GLU A 455 21.94 -3.90 -5.22
N ASP A 456 22.15 -4.97 -6.01
CA ASP A 456 22.42 -6.32 -5.50
C ASP A 456 23.88 -6.53 -5.04
N LEU A 457 24.79 -5.63 -5.43
CA LEU A 457 26.23 -5.75 -5.23
C LEU A 457 26.80 -4.73 -4.25
N ARG A 458 26.00 -3.76 -3.77
CA ARG A 458 26.43 -2.73 -2.81
C ARG A 458 26.93 -3.35 -1.49
N TRP A 459 27.95 -2.73 -0.91
CA TRP A 459 28.43 -3.04 0.43
C TRP A 459 27.37 -2.71 1.50
N ARG A 460 27.56 -3.25 2.70
CA ARG A 460 26.71 -3.05 3.87
C ARG A 460 27.49 -2.39 4.99
N TRP A 461 26.80 -1.72 5.93
CA TRP A 461 27.47 -1.11 7.08
C TRP A 461 28.29 -2.12 7.89
N GLU A 462 27.86 -3.39 7.93
CA GLU A 462 28.65 -4.51 8.47
C GLU A 462 30.03 -4.65 7.80
N ASN A 463 30.12 -4.54 6.47
CA ASN A 463 31.40 -4.63 5.75
C ASN A 463 32.33 -3.47 6.11
N MET A 464 31.77 -2.26 6.32
CA MET A 464 32.56 -1.13 6.79
C MET A 464 33.10 -1.37 8.21
N VAL A 465 32.28 -1.92 9.11
CA VAL A 465 32.71 -2.28 10.46
C VAL A 465 33.77 -3.40 10.43
N GLU A 466 33.66 -4.39 9.54
CA GLU A 466 34.68 -5.41 9.34
C GLU A 466 36.03 -4.82 8.92
N VAL A 467 36.04 -3.81 8.03
CA VAL A 467 37.26 -3.07 7.69
C VAL A 467 37.80 -2.35 8.92
N LEU A 468 36.96 -1.62 9.64
CA LEU A 468 37.36 -0.83 10.81
C LEU A 468 37.80 -1.67 12.03
N LYS A 469 37.50 -2.97 12.04
CA LYS A 469 37.97 -3.92 13.06
C LYS A 469 39.40 -4.45 12.80
N LYS A 470 39.95 -4.21 11.62
CA LYS A 470 41.32 -4.64 11.26
C LYS A 470 42.37 -3.78 11.99
N PRO A 471 43.64 -4.25 12.08
CA PRO A 471 44.73 -3.41 12.57
C PRO A 471 44.80 -2.09 11.79
N TYR A 472 45.15 -0.98 12.47
CA TYR A 472 45.11 0.36 11.86
C TYR A 472 45.89 0.45 10.55
N ARG A 473 47.01 -0.26 10.44
CA ARG A 473 47.78 -0.36 9.20
C ARG A 473 46.96 -0.88 8.01
N GLU A 474 46.11 -1.88 8.22
CA GLU A 474 45.26 -2.43 7.18
C GLU A 474 44.11 -1.49 6.82
N ILE A 475 43.53 -0.81 7.81
CA ILE A 475 42.54 0.26 7.60
C ILE A 475 43.15 1.36 6.73
N PHE A 476 44.34 1.83 7.10
CA PHE A 476 45.08 2.88 6.41
C PHE A 476 45.38 2.49 4.97
N LYS A 477 45.93 1.28 4.76
CA LYS A 477 46.19 0.73 3.42
C LYS A 477 44.93 0.64 2.57
N PHE A 478 43.84 0.14 3.15
CA PHE A 478 42.58 0.04 2.45
C PHE A 478 42.07 1.42 2.02
N ALA A 479 42.13 2.41 2.91
CA ALA A 479 41.69 3.77 2.61
C ALA A 479 42.50 4.45 1.49
N ILE A 480 43.83 4.39 1.54
CA ILE A 480 44.69 5.15 0.60
C ILE A 480 44.67 4.59 -0.84
N GLN A 481 44.21 3.36 -1.05
CA GLN A 481 44.15 2.74 -2.38
C GLN A 481 43.25 3.48 -3.38
N SER A 482 42.24 4.20 -2.87
CA SER A 482 41.24 4.91 -3.67
C SER A 482 41.24 6.43 -3.44
N LEU A 483 42.29 6.96 -2.80
CA LEU A 483 42.53 8.41 -2.69
C LEU A 483 43.23 8.95 -3.94
N THR A 484 42.97 10.22 -4.26
CA THR A 484 43.67 10.93 -5.34
C THR A 484 45.12 11.24 -4.94
N GLU A 485 46.00 11.49 -5.91
CA GLU A 485 47.39 11.85 -5.61
C GLU A 485 47.49 13.16 -4.80
N GLU A 486 46.59 14.12 -5.07
CA GLU A 486 46.47 15.36 -4.28
C GLU A 486 46.10 15.05 -2.82
N GLU A 487 45.12 14.17 -2.58
CA GLU A 487 44.71 13.77 -1.23
C GLU A 487 45.83 13.00 -0.51
N LYS A 488 46.56 12.12 -1.21
CA LYS A 488 47.71 11.41 -0.67
C LYS A 488 48.84 12.36 -0.27
N SER A 489 49.06 13.44 -1.02
CA SER A 489 50.08 14.45 -0.71
C SER A 489 49.81 15.16 0.63
N LEU A 490 48.56 15.21 1.09
CA LEU A 490 48.18 15.82 2.38
C LEU A 490 48.60 14.98 3.60
N PHE A 491 48.94 13.70 3.42
CA PHE A 491 49.38 12.84 4.51
C PHE A 491 50.82 13.12 4.95
N ILE A 492 51.67 13.59 4.04
CA ILE A 492 53.11 13.73 4.28
C ILE A 492 53.57 15.12 3.89
N ASN A 493 54.20 15.83 4.83
CA ASN A 493 54.72 17.17 4.56
C ASN A 493 55.85 17.12 3.52
N GLY A 494 55.69 17.72 2.34
CA GLY A 494 56.73 17.70 1.29
C GLY A 494 58.08 18.31 1.72
N SER A 495 58.10 19.19 2.73
CA SER A 495 59.34 19.81 3.24
C SER A 495 60.32 18.81 3.89
N ILE A 496 59.85 17.64 4.32
CA ILE A 496 60.70 16.64 4.97
C ILE A 496 61.56 15.83 4.00
N LYS A 497 61.30 15.94 2.69
CA LYS A 497 62.05 15.25 1.62
C LYS A 497 63.55 15.60 1.62
N GLN A 498 63.90 16.88 1.76
CA GLN A 498 65.28 17.34 1.75
C GLN A 498 66.06 16.85 2.98
N PRO A 499 65.56 17.02 4.22
CA PRO A 499 66.20 16.43 5.40
C PRO A 499 66.46 14.93 5.30
N ILE A 500 65.53 14.17 4.71
CA ILE A 500 65.69 12.72 4.51
C ILE A 500 66.79 12.42 3.49
N MET A 501 66.87 13.17 2.39
CA MET A 501 67.95 13.03 1.40
C MET A 501 69.33 13.24 2.04
N GLU A 502 69.48 14.30 2.85
CA GLU A 502 70.71 14.59 3.58
C GLU A 502 71.07 13.51 4.62
N ALA A 503 70.07 12.98 5.34
CA ALA A 503 70.28 11.87 6.27
C ALA A 503 70.67 10.57 5.55
N SER A 504 70.14 10.32 4.35
CA SER A 504 70.48 9.18 3.50
C SER A 504 71.92 9.26 3.01
N LEU A 505 72.39 10.46 2.61
CA LEU A 505 73.79 10.69 2.24
C LEU A 505 74.74 10.46 3.42
N ARG A 506 74.37 10.89 4.63
CA ARG A 506 75.15 10.62 5.86
C ARG A 506 75.21 9.13 6.19
N LEU A 507 74.11 8.41 5.99
CA LEU A 507 74.07 6.96 6.19
C LEU A 507 74.99 6.23 5.19
N LEU A 508 75.03 6.66 3.93
CA LEU A 508 75.96 6.13 2.93
C LEU A 508 77.43 6.31 3.37
N GLN A 509 77.79 7.47 3.91
CA GLN A 509 79.16 7.75 4.39
C GLN A 509 79.56 6.89 5.60
N ARG A 510 78.59 6.49 6.44
CA ARG A 510 78.81 5.64 7.62
C ARG A 510 78.93 4.14 7.25
N GLY A 511 78.35 3.73 6.13
CA GLY A 511 78.15 2.32 5.78
C GLY A 511 76.79 1.81 6.25
N PHE A 512 76.05 1.18 5.35
CA PHE A 512 74.68 0.73 5.56
C PHE A 512 74.66 -0.63 6.31
N ALA A 513 74.79 -0.62 7.63
CA ALA A 513 74.82 -1.83 8.46
C ALA A 513 73.98 -1.66 9.73
N PHE A 514 72.80 -2.28 9.75
CA PHE A 514 71.94 -2.43 10.92
C PHE A 514 71.71 -3.93 11.16
N ASN A 515 71.85 -4.41 12.39
CA ASN A 515 71.65 -5.82 12.72
C ASN A 515 70.19 -6.14 13.10
N ASN A 516 69.45 -5.15 13.60
CA ASN A 516 68.05 -5.27 14.01
C ASN A 516 67.35 -3.91 13.91
N ASP A 517 66.02 -3.91 14.01
CA ASP A 517 65.20 -2.71 13.89
C ASP A 517 65.51 -1.68 14.99
N ASP A 518 65.87 -2.12 16.21
CA ASP A 518 66.25 -1.25 17.33
C ASP A 518 67.47 -0.37 17.01
N GLN A 519 68.51 -0.93 16.39
CA GLN A 519 69.70 -0.18 15.98
C GLN A 519 69.37 0.89 14.93
N MET A 520 68.44 0.57 14.01
CA MET A 520 67.97 1.51 13.01
C MET A 520 67.15 2.62 13.67
N ILE A 521 66.21 2.27 14.55
CA ILE A 521 65.39 3.22 15.31
C ILE A 521 66.27 4.16 16.13
N GLU A 522 67.30 3.65 16.83
CA GLU A 522 68.23 4.46 17.61
C GLU A 522 69.01 5.43 16.72
N TYR A 523 69.49 4.97 15.56
CA TYR A 523 70.19 5.82 14.61
C TYR A 523 69.31 6.94 14.06
N VAL A 524 68.12 6.59 13.56
CA VAL A 524 67.17 7.56 13.00
C VAL A 524 66.70 8.53 14.09
N GLY A 525 66.46 8.03 15.31
CA GLY A 525 66.19 8.82 16.51
C GLY A 525 67.23 9.88 16.81
N LYS A 526 68.52 9.58 16.61
CA LYS A 526 69.62 10.56 16.78
C LYS A 526 69.67 11.61 15.67
N GLN A 527 69.21 11.27 14.45
CA GLN A 527 69.18 12.21 13.32
C GLN A 527 67.99 13.17 13.42
N PHE A 528 66.86 12.66 13.90
CA PHE A 528 65.58 13.37 13.94
C PHE A 528 64.95 13.22 15.31
N SER A 529 65.49 13.95 16.29
CA SER A 529 65.12 13.80 17.71
C SER A 529 64.07 14.81 18.17
N LYS A 530 63.82 15.86 17.37
CA LYS A 530 62.92 16.95 17.80
C LYS A 530 61.45 16.55 17.61
N PRO A 531 60.53 17.04 18.46
CA PRO A 531 59.10 16.77 18.31
C PRO A 531 58.53 17.13 16.93
N GLU A 532 59.02 18.20 16.31
CA GLU A 532 58.61 18.63 14.96
C GLU A 532 59.15 17.71 13.83
N GLU A 533 60.11 16.84 14.13
CA GLU A 533 60.73 15.92 13.16
C GLU A 533 60.16 14.50 13.24
N ILE A 534 59.10 14.27 14.04
CA ILE A 534 58.47 12.95 14.20
C ILE A 534 58.10 12.35 12.84
N GLN A 535 57.44 13.10 11.97
CA GLN A 535 57.06 12.60 10.65
C GLN A 535 58.29 12.27 9.78
N THR A 536 59.32 13.13 9.80
CA THR A 536 60.61 12.89 9.10
C THR A 536 61.27 11.60 9.57
N ASN A 537 61.32 11.40 10.88
CA ASN A 537 61.87 10.23 11.53
C ASN A 537 61.17 8.96 11.01
N MET A 538 59.84 8.96 11.02
CA MET A 538 59.03 7.79 10.64
C MET A 538 59.10 7.47 9.15
N VAL A 539 59.03 8.47 8.27
CA VAL A 539 59.20 8.24 6.82
C VAL A 539 60.59 7.68 6.53
N TYR A 540 61.63 8.15 7.22
CA TYR A 540 62.98 7.63 7.02
C TYR A 540 63.13 6.18 7.51
N ARG A 541 62.52 5.83 8.66
CA ARG A 541 62.44 4.42 9.12
C ARG A 541 61.77 3.53 8.08
N ALA A 542 60.64 3.97 7.51
CA ALA A 542 59.91 3.21 6.50
C ALA A 542 60.75 2.97 5.23
N LEU A 543 61.48 3.99 4.78
CA LEU A 543 62.41 3.88 3.64
C LEU A 543 63.57 2.91 3.92
N ILE A 544 64.17 2.98 5.11
CA ILE A 544 65.23 2.04 5.52
C ILE A 544 64.70 0.61 5.57
N ARG A 545 63.53 0.37 6.16
CA ARG A 545 62.89 -0.95 6.21
C ARG A 545 62.56 -1.50 4.82
N LYS A 546 62.08 -0.65 3.90
CA LYS A 546 61.74 -1.04 2.51
C LYS A 546 62.94 -1.56 1.73
N HIS A 547 64.07 -0.86 1.84
CA HIS A 547 65.26 -1.10 1.01
C HIS A 547 66.37 -1.83 1.76
N TRP A 548 66.09 -2.33 2.98
CA TRP A 548 67.07 -2.98 3.84
C TRP A 548 67.82 -4.13 3.15
N HIS A 549 67.10 -4.86 2.29
CA HIS A 549 67.59 -6.06 1.61
C HIS A 549 67.91 -5.84 0.12
N ASP A 550 67.91 -4.60 -0.34
CA ASP A 550 68.25 -4.28 -1.73
C ASP A 550 69.76 -4.41 -1.95
N ASP A 551 70.18 -4.72 -3.18
CA ASP A 551 71.61 -4.86 -3.53
C ASP A 551 72.40 -3.56 -3.25
N ILE A 552 71.76 -2.41 -3.49
CA ILE A 552 72.32 -1.08 -3.21
C ILE A 552 71.24 -0.21 -2.55
N PRO A 553 71.04 -0.33 -1.22
CA PRO A 553 69.92 0.31 -0.50
C PRO A 553 69.81 1.83 -0.73
N PHE A 554 70.95 2.52 -0.81
CA PHE A 554 71.00 3.96 -1.05
C PHE A 554 70.43 4.37 -2.41
N VAL A 555 70.74 3.64 -3.48
CA VAL A 555 70.26 3.96 -4.83
C VAL A 555 68.75 3.77 -4.91
N SER A 556 68.24 2.68 -4.33
CA SER A 556 66.80 2.43 -4.26
C SER A 556 66.06 3.48 -3.42
N MET A 557 66.64 3.93 -2.31
CA MET A 557 66.06 5.03 -1.52
C MET A 557 65.96 6.32 -2.32
N VAL A 558 67.01 6.68 -3.07
CA VAL A 558 67.01 7.88 -3.91
C VAL A 558 65.94 7.77 -5.00
N ASP A 559 65.80 6.61 -5.65
CA ASP A 559 64.73 6.38 -6.64
C ASP A 559 63.32 6.53 -6.04
N SER A 560 63.08 5.96 -4.85
CA SER A 560 61.82 6.14 -4.11
C SER A 560 61.55 7.61 -3.74
N LEU A 561 62.60 8.35 -3.35
CA LEU A 561 62.51 9.79 -3.06
C LEU A 561 62.27 10.62 -4.32
N GLU A 562 62.81 10.24 -5.47
CA GLU A 562 62.50 10.90 -6.75
C GLU A 562 61.03 10.72 -7.11
N LYS A 563 60.45 9.55 -6.81
CA LYS A 563 59.03 9.22 -7.00
C LYS A 563 58.14 9.57 -5.78
N TRP A 564 58.48 10.66 -5.08
CA TRP A 564 57.87 11.05 -3.80
C TRP A 564 56.35 10.92 -3.77
N ASP A 565 55.67 11.61 -4.69
CA ASP A 565 54.20 11.72 -4.69
C ASP A 565 53.51 10.37 -4.96
N LYS A 566 54.16 9.46 -5.68
CA LYS A 566 53.57 8.18 -6.11
C LYS A 566 53.86 7.02 -5.15
N GLU A 567 55.03 6.98 -4.55
CA GLU A 567 55.52 5.79 -3.84
C GLU A 567 55.62 5.96 -2.32
N ILE A 568 55.92 7.16 -1.81
CA ILE A 568 56.32 7.32 -0.40
C ILE A 568 55.20 6.96 0.57
N LEU A 569 53.95 7.37 0.32
CA LEU A 569 52.84 7.03 1.21
C LEU A 569 52.58 5.52 1.24
N ASN A 570 52.72 4.83 0.10
CA ASN A 570 52.60 3.38 0.03
C ASN A 570 53.74 2.70 0.80
N ILE A 571 54.98 3.20 0.66
CA ILE A 571 56.13 2.72 1.43
C ILE A 571 55.90 2.88 2.93
N VAL A 572 55.39 4.04 3.37
CA VAL A 572 55.03 4.31 4.77
C VAL A 572 53.99 3.29 5.26
N ALA A 573 52.88 3.11 4.53
CA ALA A 573 51.85 2.15 4.88
C ALA A 573 52.35 0.68 4.89
N ASP A 574 53.32 0.36 4.04
CA ASP A 574 53.91 -0.97 3.91
C ASP A 574 55.01 -1.29 4.92
N ASN A 575 55.59 -0.31 5.61
CA ASN A 575 56.79 -0.54 6.42
C ASN A 575 56.71 0.02 7.84
N LEU A 576 55.63 0.72 8.18
CA LEU A 576 55.34 1.10 9.57
C LEU A 576 54.38 0.11 10.24
N SER A 577 54.49 -0.01 11.56
CA SER A 577 53.55 -0.71 12.44
C SER A 577 52.23 0.07 12.60
N SER A 578 51.19 -0.56 13.16
CA SER A 578 49.92 0.13 13.45
C SER A 578 50.10 1.22 14.49
N HIS A 579 50.95 0.99 15.50
CA HIS A 579 51.30 1.99 16.51
C HIS A 579 52.03 3.19 15.90
N GLU A 580 53.02 2.93 15.04
CA GLU A 580 53.72 4.01 14.32
C GLU A 580 52.74 4.79 13.42
N LEU A 581 51.94 4.12 12.59
CA LEU A 581 50.99 4.82 11.72
C LEU A 581 49.98 5.67 12.51
N ALA A 582 49.53 5.20 13.69
CA ALA A 582 48.58 5.93 14.51
C ALA A 582 49.13 7.25 15.08
N SER A 583 50.46 7.39 15.18
CA SER A 583 51.15 8.59 15.62
C SER A 583 51.79 9.39 14.48
N PHE A 584 51.55 9.01 13.22
CA PHE A 584 52.29 9.49 12.05
C PHE A 584 52.08 10.97 11.72
N ALA A 585 50.85 11.46 11.89
CA ALA A 585 50.52 12.87 11.70
C ALA A 585 50.12 13.53 13.03
N ASN A 586 49.20 12.93 13.79
CA ASN A 586 48.91 13.31 15.17
C ASN A 586 49.00 12.11 16.11
N LYS A 587 49.13 12.36 17.42
CA LYS A 587 49.28 11.30 18.43
C LYS A 587 48.11 10.30 18.50
N ASN A 588 46.91 10.67 18.03
CA ASN A 588 45.67 9.94 18.29
C ASN A 588 44.80 9.69 17.04
N ASP A 589 45.34 9.68 15.82
CA ASP A 589 44.51 9.63 14.60
C ASP A 589 43.61 8.37 14.53
N HIS A 590 44.14 7.21 14.93
CA HIS A 590 43.36 5.96 15.01
C HIS A 590 42.25 6.05 16.07
N GLN A 591 42.58 6.56 17.26
CA GLN A 591 41.62 6.72 18.35
C GLN A 591 40.51 7.71 17.95
N THR A 592 40.88 8.82 17.31
CA THR A 592 39.93 9.82 16.79
C THR A 592 39.00 9.19 15.76
N LEU A 593 39.54 8.43 14.80
CA LEU A 593 38.72 7.72 13.80
C LEU A 593 37.69 6.80 14.46
N ILE A 594 38.13 5.88 15.32
CA ILE A 594 37.23 4.89 15.95
C ILE A 594 36.21 5.57 16.86
N THR A 595 36.63 6.58 17.64
CA THR A 595 35.73 7.30 18.56
C THR A 595 34.67 8.12 17.82
N LYS A 596 35.05 8.80 16.74
CA LYS A 596 34.11 9.61 15.94
C LYS A 596 33.14 8.75 15.11
N LEU A 597 33.53 7.51 14.79
CA LEU A 597 32.66 6.55 14.10
C LEU A 597 31.79 5.71 15.05
N ALA A 598 31.72 6.05 16.34
CA ALA A 598 30.86 5.38 17.32
C ALA A 598 29.40 5.16 16.85
N PRO A 599 28.73 6.11 16.15
CA PRO A 599 27.38 5.86 15.65
C PRO A 599 27.27 4.65 14.72
N ILE A 600 28.29 4.42 13.87
CA ILE A 600 28.31 3.30 12.91
C ILE A 600 28.40 1.97 13.66
N PHE A 601 29.37 1.84 14.58
CA PHE A 601 29.51 0.64 15.40
C PHE A 601 28.25 0.34 16.23
N THR A 602 27.60 1.38 16.73
CA THR A 602 26.40 1.25 17.57
C THR A 602 25.22 0.64 16.82
N TRP A 603 25.05 0.95 15.53
CA TRP A 603 23.79 0.67 14.80
C TRP A 603 23.93 -0.04 13.44
N TYR A 604 25.13 -0.41 12.98
CA TYR A 604 25.34 -0.96 11.62
C TYR A 604 24.37 -2.09 11.24
N ASN A 605 24.19 -3.07 12.12
CA ASN A 605 23.29 -4.22 11.92
C ASN A 605 21.81 -3.81 11.76
N THR A 606 21.41 -2.78 12.50
CA THR A 606 20.07 -2.20 12.45
C THR A 606 19.87 -1.45 11.14
N TRP A 607 20.86 -0.65 10.73
CA TRP A 607 20.82 0.07 9.46
C TRP A 607 20.75 -0.89 8.27
N ASP A 608 21.56 -1.96 8.27
CA ASP A 608 21.54 -2.99 7.22
C ASP A 608 20.18 -3.68 7.12
N LYS A 609 19.52 -3.96 8.25
CA LYS A 609 18.17 -4.54 8.27
C LYS A 609 17.15 -3.64 7.56
N PHE A 610 17.20 -2.32 7.77
CA PHE A 610 16.30 -1.38 7.10
C PHE A 610 16.67 -1.17 5.63
N GLU A 611 17.96 -1.18 5.28
CA GLU A 611 18.41 -0.96 3.90
C GLU A 611 18.17 -2.18 2.99
N THR A 612 18.16 -3.39 3.56
CA THR A 612 17.90 -4.65 2.84
C THR A 612 16.43 -5.06 2.79
N GLN A 613 15.53 -4.29 3.41
CA GLN A 613 14.09 -4.60 3.36
C GLN A 613 13.55 -4.55 1.92
N THR A 614 12.56 -5.37 1.62
CA THR A 614 11.90 -5.34 0.32
C THR A 614 11.13 -4.04 0.13
N ARG A 615 11.42 -3.32 -0.97
CA ARG A 615 10.69 -2.12 -1.39
C ARG A 615 9.85 -2.41 -2.63
N PHE A 616 8.75 -1.68 -2.76
CA PHE A 616 7.79 -1.79 -3.86
C PHE A 616 7.73 -0.48 -4.65
N SER A 617 7.99 -0.52 -5.95
CA SER A 617 7.71 0.59 -6.86
C SER A 617 6.27 0.49 -7.36
N PHE A 618 5.49 1.51 -7.04
CA PHE A 618 4.11 1.61 -7.47
C PHE A 618 4.01 2.02 -8.93
N ARG A 619 4.95 2.86 -9.40
CA ARG A 619 5.06 3.24 -10.81
C ARG A 619 5.32 2.03 -11.70
N ASP A 620 6.35 1.24 -11.39
CA ASP A 620 6.71 0.05 -12.17
C ASP A 620 5.55 -0.94 -12.22
N TRP A 621 4.82 -1.11 -11.11
CA TRP A 621 3.65 -1.97 -11.06
C TRP A 621 2.47 -1.46 -11.91
N ILE A 622 2.27 -0.14 -12.00
CA ILE A 622 1.25 0.46 -12.87
C ILE A 622 1.62 0.28 -14.34
N TYR A 623 2.87 0.55 -14.75
CA TYR A 623 3.29 0.43 -16.15
C TYR A 623 3.50 -1.01 -16.62
N ASN A 624 3.90 -1.92 -15.73
CA ASN A 624 4.03 -3.32 -16.06
C ASN A 624 2.64 -3.95 -16.24
N GLU A 625 2.35 -4.46 -17.43
CA GLU A 625 1.08 -5.15 -17.76
C GLU A 625 1.01 -6.56 -17.16
N ASN A 626 2.16 -7.16 -16.87
CA ASN A 626 2.28 -8.50 -16.29
C ASN A 626 3.29 -8.54 -15.14
N PRO A 627 3.03 -7.82 -14.02
CA PRO A 627 3.90 -7.90 -12.85
C PRO A 627 3.80 -9.28 -12.18
N ASP A 628 4.88 -9.68 -11.49
CA ASP A 628 4.96 -10.97 -10.77
C ASP A 628 3.77 -11.15 -9.82
N LYS A 629 3.46 -10.09 -9.06
CA LYS A 629 2.25 -10.01 -8.23
C LYS A 629 1.25 -9.06 -8.88
N LYS A 630 0.17 -9.63 -9.44
CA LYS A 630 -0.87 -8.88 -10.17
C LYS A 630 -1.86 -8.15 -9.27
N ILE A 631 -1.76 -8.31 -7.96
CA ILE A 631 -2.68 -7.70 -6.99
C ILE A 631 -1.90 -6.72 -6.12
N LEU A 632 -2.41 -5.50 -6.01
CA LEU A 632 -1.90 -4.48 -5.10
C LEU A 632 -2.99 -4.12 -4.09
N VAL A 633 -2.64 -4.07 -2.82
CA VAL A 633 -3.54 -3.66 -1.75
C VAL A 633 -2.95 -2.47 -1.02
N LEU A 634 -3.68 -1.35 -1.03
CA LEU A 634 -3.47 -0.24 -0.11
C LEU A 634 -4.42 -0.43 1.07
N LYS A 635 -3.89 -0.70 2.26
CA LYS A 635 -4.70 -1.03 3.43
C LYS A 635 -4.68 0.10 4.44
N THR A 636 -5.87 0.58 4.78
CA THR A 636 -6.08 1.56 5.84
C THR A 636 -6.12 0.90 7.22
N SER A 637 -5.87 1.66 8.28
CA SER A 637 -6.03 1.21 9.67
C SER A 637 -7.02 2.08 10.41
N GLY A 638 -7.87 1.46 11.24
CA GLY A 638 -8.74 2.19 12.15
C GLY A 638 -8.00 2.76 13.35
N GLN A 639 -6.95 2.06 13.82
CA GLN A 639 -6.12 2.51 14.95
C GLN A 639 -5.05 3.51 14.51
N TYR A 640 -4.54 3.37 13.28
CA TYR A 640 -3.45 4.17 12.73
C TYR A 640 -3.91 4.96 11.50
N SER A 641 -5.13 5.51 11.53
CA SER A 641 -5.71 6.22 10.37
C SER A 641 -4.94 7.47 9.98
N GLU A 642 -4.36 8.17 10.96
CA GLU A 642 -3.49 9.34 10.72
C GLU A 642 -2.20 8.97 9.96
N LEU A 643 -1.72 7.73 10.13
CA LEU A 643 -0.57 7.20 9.41
C LEU A 643 -0.95 6.72 8.00
N THR A 644 -2.04 5.95 7.89
CA THR A 644 -2.38 5.28 6.62
C THR A 644 -3.12 6.17 5.64
N ASN A 645 -4.05 7.02 6.09
CA ASN A 645 -4.94 7.72 5.17
C ASN A 645 -4.22 8.77 4.31
N PRO A 646 -3.33 9.63 4.85
CA PRO A 646 -2.58 10.57 4.03
C PRO A 646 -1.66 9.85 3.03
N LEU A 647 -1.05 8.73 3.42
CA LEU A 647 -0.25 7.90 2.51
C LEU A 647 -1.09 7.38 1.34
N VAL A 648 -2.24 6.76 1.63
CA VAL A 648 -3.13 6.22 0.58
C VAL A 648 -3.62 7.33 -0.35
N ARG A 649 -3.97 8.52 0.17
CA ARG A 649 -4.35 9.68 -0.66
C ARG A 649 -3.22 10.12 -1.60
N GLY A 650 -2.01 10.30 -1.05
CA GLY A 650 -0.84 10.70 -1.84
C GLY A 650 -0.54 9.68 -2.97
N MET A 651 -0.60 8.39 -2.64
CA MET A 651 -0.44 7.33 -3.64
C MET A 651 -1.57 7.33 -4.68
N LEU A 652 -2.84 7.53 -4.30
CA LEU A 652 -3.94 7.58 -5.27
C LEU A 652 -3.79 8.74 -6.26
N LEU A 653 -3.47 9.95 -5.79
CA LEU A 653 -3.27 11.09 -6.68
C LEU A 653 -2.07 10.88 -7.60
N TYR A 654 -1.00 10.28 -7.10
CA TYR A 654 0.14 9.86 -7.92
C TYR A 654 -0.25 8.79 -8.96
N ALA A 655 -1.06 7.78 -8.59
CA ALA A 655 -1.61 6.81 -9.53
C ALA A 655 -2.42 7.48 -10.63
N LYS A 656 -3.22 8.50 -10.27
CA LYS A 656 -3.95 9.30 -11.23
C LYS A 656 -3.01 9.99 -12.20
N SER A 657 -1.92 10.61 -11.76
CA SER A 657 -1.00 11.24 -12.71
C SER A 657 -0.34 10.26 -13.66
N LEU A 658 -0.08 9.03 -13.21
CA LEU A 658 0.52 8.00 -14.08
C LEU A 658 -0.48 7.44 -15.09
N ILE A 659 -1.69 7.08 -14.65
CA ILE A 659 -2.70 6.48 -15.52
C ILE A 659 -3.26 7.52 -16.48
N ASP A 660 -3.48 8.76 -16.04
CA ASP A 660 -4.06 9.83 -16.86
C ASP A 660 -3.10 10.40 -17.91
N ASP A 661 -1.82 9.99 -17.91
CA ASP A 661 -0.79 10.48 -18.82
C ASP A 661 -0.75 9.70 -20.14
N ASP A 662 -0.31 10.34 -21.22
CA ASP A 662 -0.19 9.73 -22.55
C ASP A 662 0.80 8.55 -22.59
N ALA A 663 1.79 8.51 -21.70
CA ALA A 663 2.70 7.37 -21.55
C ALA A 663 1.96 6.08 -21.15
N PHE A 664 0.83 6.19 -20.44
CA PHE A 664 -0.05 5.06 -20.17
C PHE A 664 -1.05 4.89 -21.32
N LEU A 665 -0.61 4.24 -22.39
CA LEU A 665 -1.33 4.14 -23.66
C LEU A 665 -2.79 3.67 -23.50
N ASP A 666 -3.69 4.28 -24.28
CA ASP A 666 -5.05 3.78 -24.49
C ASP A 666 -5.01 2.36 -25.07
N ASP A 667 -6.06 1.55 -24.84
CA ASP A 667 -6.13 0.16 -25.35
C ASP A 667 -5.91 0.09 -26.87
N LYS A 668 -6.41 1.10 -27.60
CA LYS A 668 -6.28 1.20 -29.06
C LYS A 668 -4.83 1.32 -29.49
N ASP A 669 -4.04 2.12 -28.78
CA ASP A 669 -2.64 2.40 -29.08
C ASP A 669 -1.73 1.31 -28.51
N ALA A 670 -2.11 0.71 -27.39
CA ALA A 670 -1.43 -0.43 -26.79
C ALA A 670 -1.59 -1.73 -27.61
N GLY A 671 -2.63 -1.81 -28.47
CA GLY A 671 -2.88 -2.96 -29.34
C GLY A 671 -3.52 -4.17 -28.65
N PHE A 672 -3.98 -4.01 -27.40
CA PHE A 672 -4.69 -5.05 -26.66
C PHE A 672 -5.70 -4.42 -25.68
N ILE A 673 -6.66 -5.23 -25.22
CA ILE A 673 -7.68 -4.79 -24.26
C ILE A 673 -7.14 -5.00 -22.86
N ARG A 674 -6.76 -3.91 -22.18
CA ARG A 674 -6.27 -3.98 -20.81
C ARG A 674 -7.41 -4.33 -19.84
N LYS A 675 -7.10 -5.22 -18.90
CA LYS A 675 -7.99 -5.62 -17.80
C LYS A 675 -7.38 -5.20 -16.46
N PHE A 676 -7.42 -3.90 -16.17
CA PHE A 676 -6.93 -3.34 -14.91
C PHE A 676 -8.12 -2.82 -14.07
N TYR A 677 -8.34 -3.42 -12.90
CA TYR A 677 -9.44 -3.08 -12.01
C TYR A 677 -8.95 -2.35 -10.77
N ILE A 678 -9.62 -1.26 -10.41
CA ILE A 678 -9.41 -0.52 -9.16
C ILE A 678 -10.64 -0.69 -8.28
N LEU A 679 -10.54 -1.41 -7.18
CA LEU A 679 -11.61 -1.58 -6.18
C LEU A 679 -11.40 -0.61 -5.03
N MET A 680 -12.38 0.26 -4.78
CA MET A 680 -12.36 1.15 -3.62
C MET A 680 -13.63 0.95 -2.80
N ASP A 681 -13.47 0.35 -1.63
CA ASP A 681 -14.56 0.24 -0.66
C ASP A 681 -14.53 1.38 0.33
N GLU A 682 -15.67 2.03 0.52
CA GLU A 682 -15.83 3.15 1.45
C GLU A 682 -14.77 4.23 1.24
N PHE A 683 -14.53 4.60 -0.03
CA PHE A 683 -13.52 5.60 -0.40
C PHE A 683 -13.70 6.93 0.34
N GLN A 684 -14.92 7.25 0.76
CA GLN A 684 -15.21 8.43 1.58
C GLN A 684 -14.53 8.43 2.96
N ALA A 685 -14.11 7.28 3.47
CA ALA A 685 -13.30 7.18 4.69
C ALA A 685 -11.92 7.82 4.51
N LEU A 686 -11.45 7.95 3.27
CA LEU A 686 -10.27 8.73 2.89
C LEU A 686 -10.63 10.21 2.73
N GLY A 687 -11.76 10.73 3.22
CA GLY A 687 -12.18 12.13 3.03
C GLY A 687 -12.37 12.51 1.55
N ASN A 688 -12.07 13.77 1.20
CA ASN A 688 -12.24 14.27 -0.15
C ASN A 688 -11.09 13.81 -1.07
N ILE A 689 -11.42 12.93 -2.02
CA ILE A 689 -10.53 12.45 -3.09
C ILE A 689 -11.13 12.69 -4.48
N LYS A 690 -11.94 13.75 -4.63
CA LYS A 690 -12.63 14.13 -5.86
C LYS A 690 -11.66 14.20 -7.05
N GLU A 691 -10.47 14.77 -6.82
CA GLU A 691 -9.42 14.92 -7.84
C GLU A 691 -8.87 13.61 -8.39
N PHE A 692 -9.04 12.50 -7.67
CA PHE A 692 -8.78 11.16 -8.18
C PHE A 692 -10.02 10.63 -8.91
N ILE A 693 -11.18 10.66 -8.25
CA ILE A 693 -12.40 9.99 -8.72
C ILE A 693 -12.92 10.59 -10.04
N GLU A 694 -12.93 11.90 -10.19
CA GLU A 694 -13.48 12.55 -11.39
C GLU A 694 -12.69 12.17 -12.67
N PRO A 695 -11.36 12.42 -12.74
CA PRO A 695 -10.52 11.91 -13.83
C PRO A 695 -10.63 10.40 -14.05
N ALA A 696 -10.67 9.64 -12.96
CA ALA A 696 -10.71 8.19 -13.03
C ALA A 696 -12.03 7.64 -13.57
N LEU A 697 -13.15 8.38 -13.48
CA LEU A 697 -14.41 7.99 -14.10
C LEU A 697 -14.59 8.53 -15.52
N GLU A 698 -13.88 9.60 -15.88
CA GLU A 698 -13.99 10.22 -17.21
C GLU A 698 -13.02 9.62 -18.24
N ARG A 699 -11.78 9.34 -17.83
CA ARG A 699 -10.66 9.10 -18.78
C ARG A 699 -10.03 7.71 -18.69
N PHE A 700 -10.18 6.99 -17.59
CA PHE A 700 -9.56 5.68 -17.42
C PHE A 700 -10.17 4.58 -18.30
N ALA A 701 -11.42 4.76 -18.75
CA ALA A 701 -12.14 3.79 -19.56
C ALA A 701 -11.49 3.51 -20.94
N SER A 702 -10.87 4.50 -21.58
CA SER A 702 -10.15 4.33 -22.86
C SER A 702 -8.85 3.52 -22.69
N LYS A 703 -8.25 3.63 -21.50
CA LYS A 703 -7.03 2.95 -21.07
C LYS A 703 -7.28 1.54 -20.52
N GLY A 704 -8.52 1.04 -20.64
CA GLY A 704 -8.90 -0.29 -20.16
C GLY A 704 -8.89 -0.43 -18.62
N VAL A 705 -8.88 0.70 -17.88
CA VAL A 705 -8.91 0.71 -16.42
C VAL A 705 -10.35 0.87 -15.92
N THR A 706 -10.80 -0.04 -15.05
CA THR A 706 -12.16 -0.08 -14.51
C THR A 706 -12.16 0.22 -13.01
N VAL A 707 -12.68 1.38 -12.63
CA VAL A 707 -12.96 1.72 -11.23
C VAL A 707 -14.25 1.05 -10.74
N MET A 708 -14.19 0.42 -9.58
CA MET A 708 -15.29 -0.19 -8.85
C MET A 708 -15.44 0.52 -7.50
N LEU A 709 -16.43 1.40 -7.40
CA LEU A 709 -16.70 2.20 -6.20
C LEU A 709 -17.81 1.55 -5.37
N ALA A 710 -17.56 1.37 -4.08
CA ALA A 710 -18.56 0.85 -3.16
C ALA A 710 -18.90 1.87 -2.06
N VAL A 711 -20.18 2.24 -1.99
CA VAL A 711 -20.72 3.28 -1.10
C VAL A 711 -21.81 2.69 -0.24
N GLN A 712 -21.79 2.99 1.06
CA GLN A 712 -22.86 2.54 1.96
C GLN A 712 -24.13 3.39 1.83
N ASP A 713 -23.96 4.70 1.74
CA ASP A 713 -25.03 5.69 1.80
C ASP A 713 -24.71 6.87 0.90
N LEU A 714 -25.45 7.02 -0.21
CA LEU A 714 -25.23 8.11 -1.17
C LEU A 714 -25.47 9.47 -0.53
N ALA A 715 -26.41 9.57 0.42
CA ALA A 715 -26.69 10.81 1.13
C ALA A 715 -25.54 11.24 2.05
N GLN A 716 -24.66 10.32 2.49
CA GLN A 716 -23.46 10.69 3.25
C GLN A 716 -22.45 11.41 2.37
N LEU A 717 -22.33 11.03 1.09
CA LEU A 717 -21.41 11.70 0.17
C LEU A 717 -21.74 13.18 0.00
N ILE A 718 -23.04 13.53 -0.02
CA ILE A 718 -23.50 14.92 -0.12
C ILE A 718 -22.99 15.78 1.05
N LYS A 719 -22.85 15.19 2.24
CA LYS A 719 -22.42 15.90 3.47
C LYS A 719 -20.92 16.11 3.57
N ILE A 720 -20.13 15.46 2.71
CA ILE A 720 -18.67 15.58 2.74
C ILE A 720 -18.27 16.88 2.07
N GLU A 721 -17.45 17.66 2.78
CA GLU A 721 -16.92 18.92 2.27
C GLU A 721 -16.17 18.70 0.94
N GLY A 722 -16.61 19.42 -0.10
CA GLY A 722 -16.06 19.34 -1.46
C GLY A 722 -16.75 18.36 -2.42
N TYR A 723 -17.63 17.46 -1.95
CA TYR A 723 -18.44 16.61 -2.83
C TYR A 723 -19.79 17.25 -3.18
N GLY A 724 -20.67 17.45 -2.18
CA GLY A 724 -22.00 18.01 -2.41
C GLY A 724 -22.92 17.13 -3.28
N GLN A 725 -24.06 17.69 -3.71
CA GLN A 725 -25.03 16.99 -4.58
C GLN A 725 -24.47 16.76 -5.98
N GLU A 726 -23.76 17.76 -6.53
CA GLU A 726 -23.16 17.72 -7.87
C GLU A 726 -22.25 16.51 -8.04
N PHE A 727 -21.46 16.15 -7.02
CA PHE A 727 -20.60 14.97 -7.08
C PHE A 727 -21.37 13.65 -7.10
N VAL A 728 -22.51 13.55 -6.39
CA VAL A 728 -23.34 12.34 -6.44
C VAL A 728 -23.99 12.17 -7.81
N ASP A 729 -24.46 13.27 -8.39
CA ASP A 729 -25.03 13.27 -9.75
C ASP A 729 -23.95 12.92 -10.78
N PHE A 730 -22.72 13.45 -10.61
CA PHE A 730 -21.54 13.07 -11.39
C PHE A 730 -21.23 11.57 -11.29
N LEU A 731 -21.19 11.01 -10.08
CA LEU A 731 -20.94 9.58 -9.85
C LEU A 731 -21.97 8.70 -10.57
N LEU A 732 -23.26 9.04 -10.46
CA LEU A 732 -24.34 8.30 -11.11
C LEU A 732 -24.35 8.48 -12.63
N GLY A 733 -23.91 9.64 -13.14
CA GLY A 733 -23.83 9.93 -14.57
C GLY A 733 -22.64 9.28 -15.27
N ASN A 734 -21.50 9.14 -14.58
CA ASN A 734 -20.25 8.60 -15.14
C ASN A 734 -19.98 7.14 -14.76
N THR A 735 -20.95 6.46 -14.14
CA THR A 735 -20.89 5.01 -13.91
C THR A 735 -21.95 4.30 -14.74
N GLY A 736 -21.51 3.43 -15.63
CA GLY A 736 -22.34 2.68 -16.56
C GLY A 736 -22.99 1.46 -15.93
N SER A 737 -22.28 0.75 -15.04
CA SER A 737 -22.78 -0.45 -14.37
C SER A 737 -23.07 -0.18 -12.89
N ILE A 738 -24.35 0.04 -12.55
CA ILE A 738 -24.78 0.40 -11.19
C ILE A 738 -25.52 -0.76 -10.53
N PHE A 739 -25.11 -1.09 -9.30
CA PHE A 739 -25.65 -2.16 -8.46
C PHE A 739 -26.25 -1.57 -7.18
N PHE A 740 -27.57 -1.54 -7.08
CA PHE A 740 -28.27 -1.16 -5.86
C PHE A 740 -28.71 -2.40 -5.09
N ILE A 741 -28.15 -2.61 -3.89
CA ILE A 741 -28.44 -3.82 -3.08
C ILE A 741 -29.43 -3.48 -1.95
N GLY A 742 -30.02 -2.30 -1.99
CA GLY A 742 -31.02 -1.82 -1.03
C GLY A 742 -30.46 -0.82 -0.03
N SER A 743 -31.36 -0.01 0.51
CA SER A 743 -31.11 1.07 1.45
C SER A 743 -32.18 1.03 2.54
N ASN A 744 -31.86 1.55 3.73
CA ASN A 744 -32.93 1.90 4.67
C ASN A 744 -33.78 3.04 4.08
N ILE A 745 -35.01 3.20 4.59
CA ILE A 745 -35.90 4.30 4.21
C ILE A 745 -35.20 5.63 4.52
N GLY A 746 -35.26 6.58 3.59
CA GLY A 746 -34.64 7.89 3.72
C GLY A 746 -34.11 8.41 2.39
N LYS A 747 -33.27 9.44 2.46
CA LYS A 747 -32.82 10.18 1.27
C LYS A 747 -32.13 9.32 0.22
N THR A 748 -31.38 8.30 0.63
CA THR A 748 -30.71 7.40 -0.31
C THR A 748 -31.69 6.54 -1.10
N ALA A 749 -32.81 6.11 -0.51
CA ALA A 749 -33.85 5.42 -1.26
C ALA A 749 -34.51 6.32 -2.31
N GLU A 750 -34.69 7.62 -2.01
CA GLU A 750 -35.15 8.61 -3.00
C GLU A 750 -34.15 8.81 -4.13
N LEU A 751 -32.86 8.93 -3.81
CA LEU A 751 -31.79 9.06 -4.82
C LEU A 751 -31.74 7.84 -5.73
N ILE A 752 -31.86 6.63 -5.18
CA ILE A 752 -31.94 5.38 -5.96
C ILE A 752 -33.18 5.38 -6.86
N SER A 753 -34.35 5.68 -6.31
CA SER A 753 -35.61 5.78 -7.06
C SER A 753 -35.49 6.76 -8.24
N ASN A 754 -34.90 7.93 -8.00
CA ASN A 754 -34.69 8.95 -9.03
C ASN A 754 -33.67 8.51 -10.09
N ALA A 755 -32.58 7.84 -9.70
CA ALA A 755 -31.56 7.31 -10.62
C ALA A 755 -32.10 6.20 -11.54
N VAL A 756 -33.03 5.38 -11.03
CA VAL A 756 -33.73 4.37 -11.84
C VAL A 756 -34.66 5.05 -12.85
N GLY A 757 -35.35 6.10 -12.41
CA GLY A 757 -36.14 6.98 -13.26
C GLY A 757 -37.63 6.65 -13.31
N LYS A 758 -38.29 7.19 -14.32
CA LYS A 758 -39.74 7.16 -14.49
C LYS A 758 -40.16 6.24 -15.64
N LYS A 759 -41.41 5.78 -15.60
CA LYS A 759 -42.09 5.02 -16.63
C LYS A 759 -43.37 5.73 -17.05
N TRP A 760 -43.71 5.62 -18.32
CA TRP A 760 -44.99 6.08 -18.86
C TRP A 760 -45.76 4.88 -19.36
N PHE A 761 -46.97 4.70 -18.85
CA PHE A 761 -47.82 3.56 -19.18
C PHE A 761 -49.23 4.00 -19.55
N LYS A 762 -49.83 3.23 -20.47
CA LYS A 762 -51.24 3.36 -20.84
C LYS A 762 -52.06 2.52 -19.88
N LYS A 763 -52.97 3.16 -19.15
CA LYS A 763 -53.98 2.47 -18.33
C LYS A 763 -55.34 2.65 -19.00
N LEU A 764 -56.11 1.57 -19.11
CA LEU A 764 -57.47 1.63 -19.62
C LEU A 764 -58.40 2.20 -18.53
N HIS A 765 -58.93 3.39 -18.78
CA HIS A 765 -59.98 3.99 -17.96
C HIS A 765 -61.33 3.64 -18.55
N THR A 766 -62.20 3.06 -17.73
CA THR A 766 -63.56 2.77 -18.16
C THR A 766 -64.51 3.63 -17.34
N SER A 767 -65.25 4.52 -17.98
CA SER A 767 -66.31 5.29 -17.33
C SER A 767 -67.65 4.62 -17.59
N ILE A 768 -68.46 4.52 -16.53
CA ILE A 768 -69.83 4.00 -16.60
C ILE A 768 -70.77 5.15 -16.31
N THR A 769 -71.57 5.52 -17.31
CA THR A 769 -72.63 6.52 -17.15
C THR A 769 -73.97 5.81 -17.10
N TYR A 770 -74.72 6.03 -16.02
CA TYR A 770 -76.06 5.49 -15.85
C TYR A 770 -77.07 6.48 -16.45
N GLN A 771 -77.84 6.03 -17.45
CA GLN A 771 -78.96 6.78 -18.03
C GLN A 771 -80.26 5.97 -17.86
N GLU A 772 -81.41 6.65 -17.90
CA GLU A 772 -82.74 6.04 -17.64
C GLU A 772 -83.07 4.81 -18.51
N ASN A 773 -82.46 4.68 -19.70
CA ASN A 773 -82.69 3.56 -20.64
C ASN A 773 -81.50 2.59 -20.81
N GLY A 774 -80.51 2.62 -19.91
CA GLY A 774 -79.45 1.60 -19.90
C GLY A 774 -78.09 2.09 -19.40
N LYS A 775 -77.16 1.12 -19.27
CA LYS A 775 -75.77 1.38 -18.87
C LYS A 775 -74.94 1.69 -20.11
N SER A 776 -74.34 2.87 -20.19
CA SER A 776 -73.31 3.19 -21.20
C SER A 776 -71.93 2.98 -20.57
N VAL A 777 -71.15 2.08 -21.15
CA VAL A 777 -69.77 1.79 -20.75
C VAL A 777 -68.86 2.37 -21.82
N SER A 778 -68.04 3.36 -21.48
CA SER A 778 -67.05 3.93 -22.39
C SER A 778 -65.64 3.61 -21.91
N GLN A 779 -64.78 3.16 -22.82
CA GLN A 779 -63.41 2.74 -22.54
C GLN A 779 -62.45 3.72 -23.22
N ASN A 780 -61.52 4.27 -22.46
CA ASN A 780 -60.54 5.25 -22.95
C ASN A 780 -59.15 4.94 -22.42
N TRP A 781 -58.15 4.89 -23.31
CA TRP A 781 -56.76 4.72 -22.93
C TRP A 781 -56.16 6.07 -22.56
N GLN A 782 -55.67 6.20 -21.33
CA GLN A 782 -54.97 7.40 -20.88
C GLN A 782 -53.50 7.09 -20.57
N GLU A 783 -52.61 8.01 -20.92
CA GLU A 783 -51.19 7.94 -20.57
C GLU A 783 -50.99 8.49 -19.14
N HIS A 784 -50.33 7.70 -18.30
CA HIS A 784 -49.99 8.05 -16.92
C HIS A 784 -48.48 8.04 -16.74
N GLU A 785 -47.98 8.98 -15.93
CA GLU A 785 -46.60 9.01 -15.45
C GLU A 785 -46.51 8.23 -14.13
N GLY A 786 -45.53 7.34 -14.03
CA GLY A 786 -45.23 6.61 -12.81
C GLY A 786 -43.74 6.51 -12.55
N ILE A 787 -43.37 6.15 -11.33
CA ILE A 787 -41.99 5.84 -10.97
C ILE A 787 -41.76 4.34 -11.23
N VAL A 788 -40.55 3.99 -11.69
CA VAL A 788 -40.20 2.60 -12.01
C VAL A 788 -40.13 1.73 -10.75
N ILE A 789 -39.48 2.24 -9.71
CA ILE A 789 -39.41 1.62 -8.37
C ILE A 789 -39.56 2.72 -7.34
N THR A 790 -40.49 2.58 -6.39
CA THR A 790 -40.68 3.61 -5.35
C THR A 790 -39.57 3.51 -4.28
N PRO A 791 -39.31 4.59 -3.50
CA PRO A 791 -38.36 4.54 -2.39
C PRO A 791 -38.67 3.41 -1.37
N ASP A 792 -39.95 3.14 -1.12
CA ASP A 792 -40.37 2.04 -0.23
C ASP A 792 -40.08 0.66 -0.83
N GLU A 793 -40.22 0.52 -2.16
CA GLU A 793 -39.86 -0.69 -2.88
C GLU A 793 -38.34 -0.94 -2.88
N VAL A 794 -37.51 0.11 -2.91
CA VAL A 794 -36.05 -0.02 -2.78
C VAL A 794 -35.66 -0.69 -1.45
N ASN A 795 -36.32 -0.35 -0.35
CA ASN A 795 -36.05 -0.97 0.96
C ASN A 795 -36.65 -2.39 1.09
N SER A 796 -37.84 -2.62 0.54
CA SER A 796 -38.59 -3.87 0.72
C SER A 796 -38.26 -4.96 -0.29
N LYS A 797 -37.86 -4.61 -1.52
CA LYS A 797 -37.52 -5.57 -2.59
C LYS A 797 -36.04 -5.93 -2.65
N LEU A 798 -35.15 -5.05 -2.20
CA LEU A 798 -33.70 -5.23 -2.34
C LEU A 798 -33.02 -5.58 -1.00
N GLY A 799 -31.91 -6.31 -1.08
CA GLY A 799 -31.11 -6.75 0.05
C GLY A 799 -31.24 -8.24 0.33
N ILE A 800 -30.86 -8.63 1.54
CA ILE A 800 -30.94 -10.03 2.00
C ILE A 800 -32.40 -10.34 2.35
N ASP A 801 -32.96 -11.37 1.73
CA ASP A 801 -34.28 -11.87 2.11
C ASP A 801 -34.18 -12.69 3.40
N LEU A 802 -34.42 -12.05 4.56
CA LEU A 802 -34.39 -12.69 5.87
C LEU A 802 -35.61 -13.61 6.13
N ASN A 803 -36.67 -13.50 5.31
CA ASN A 803 -37.94 -14.19 5.52
C ASN A 803 -38.17 -15.37 4.56
N GLY A 804 -37.37 -15.50 3.50
CA GLY A 804 -37.61 -16.45 2.42
C GLY A 804 -36.70 -17.68 2.44
N TYR A 805 -37.27 -18.87 2.62
CA TYR A 805 -36.79 -20.02 1.84
C TYR A 805 -37.17 -19.74 0.38
N PRO A 806 -36.25 -19.75 -0.59
CA PRO A 806 -36.61 -19.56 -1.99
C PRO A 806 -37.68 -20.59 -2.40
N GLU A 807 -38.77 -20.09 -3.00
CA GLU A 807 -39.81 -20.96 -3.57
C GLU A 807 -39.17 -21.86 -4.63
N MET A 808 -39.61 -23.12 -4.71
CA MET A 808 -39.13 -24.03 -5.76
C MET A 808 -39.51 -23.46 -7.13
N SER A 809 -38.52 -23.34 -8.02
CA SER A 809 -38.78 -23.06 -9.43
C SER A 809 -39.66 -24.16 -10.03
N PHE A 810 -40.31 -23.87 -11.16
CA PHE A 810 -41.15 -24.87 -11.83
C PHE A 810 -40.39 -26.16 -12.16
N ASP A 811 -39.14 -26.05 -12.62
CA ASP A 811 -38.28 -27.20 -12.90
C ASP A 811 -37.91 -27.97 -11.63
N GLN A 812 -37.67 -27.29 -10.50
CA GLN A 812 -37.45 -27.93 -9.21
C GLN A 812 -38.71 -28.61 -8.68
N LYS A 813 -39.90 -28.04 -8.93
CA LYS A 813 -41.20 -28.67 -8.63
C LYS A 813 -41.40 -29.94 -9.46
N ILE A 814 -41.07 -29.91 -10.74
CA ILE A 814 -41.10 -31.11 -11.59
C ILE A 814 -40.06 -32.14 -11.14
N MET A 815 -38.81 -31.73 -10.90
CA MET A 815 -37.74 -32.64 -10.49
C MET A 815 -37.99 -33.26 -9.12
N SER A 816 -38.57 -32.52 -8.18
CA SER A 816 -39.03 -33.08 -6.89
C SER A 816 -40.19 -34.05 -7.07
N LEU A 817 -41.07 -33.81 -8.04
CA LEU A 817 -42.11 -34.75 -8.43
C LEU A 817 -41.51 -36.03 -9.06
N ILE A 818 -40.55 -35.88 -9.97
CA ILE A 818 -39.80 -36.99 -10.59
C ILE A 818 -39.01 -37.76 -9.53
N ALA A 819 -38.51 -37.08 -8.50
CA ALA A 819 -37.81 -37.71 -7.37
C ALA A 819 -38.70 -38.74 -6.63
N LEU A 820 -40.03 -38.57 -6.64
CA LEU A 820 -40.95 -39.54 -6.06
C LEU A 820 -40.96 -40.88 -6.81
N LEU A 821 -40.56 -40.89 -8.08
CA LEU A 821 -40.50 -42.07 -8.95
C LEU A 821 -39.13 -42.77 -8.93
N LEU A 822 -38.13 -42.19 -8.24
CA LEU A 822 -36.77 -42.73 -8.17
C LEU A 822 -36.55 -43.64 -6.94
N PRO A 823 -35.62 -44.62 -7.02
CA PRO A 823 -35.19 -45.43 -5.88
C PRO A 823 -34.69 -44.57 -4.71
N LYS A 824 -34.88 -45.03 -3.46
CA LYS A 824 -34.62 -44.27 -2.21
C LYS A 824 -33.30 -43.51 -2.19
N GLU A 825 -32.20 -44.12 -2.64
CA GLU A 825 -30.88 -43.47 -2.64
C GLU A 825 -30.78 -42.33 -3.68
N LYS A 826 -31.27 -42.54 -4.90
CA LYS A 826 -31.28 -41.52 -5.96
C LYS A 826 -32.23 -40.38 -5.62
N LYS A 827 -33.40 -40.70 -5.04
CA LYS A 827 -34.35 -39.72 -4.50
C LYS A 827 -33.70 -38.84 -3.43
N LYS A 828 -33.03 -39.45 -2.44
CA LYS A 828 -32.34 -38.72 -1.36
C LYS A 828 -31.23 -37.82 -1.92
N ARG A 829 -30.47 -38.30 -2.91
CA ARG A 829 -29.39 -37.52 -3.55
C ARG A 829 -29.92 -36.35 -4.38
N LEU A 830 -31.01 -36.55 -5.14
CA LEU A 830 -31.63 -35.50 -5.96
C LEU A 830 -32.28 -34.43 -5.07
N LEU A 831 -33.05 -34.83 -4.05
CA LEU A 831 -33.66 -33.90 -3.10
C LEU A 831 -32.60 -33.15 -2.28
N ALA A 832 -31.51 -33.81 -1.85
CA ALA A 832 -30.41 -33.15 -1.15
C ALA A 832 -29.63 -32.16 -2.03
N LYS A 833 -29.61 -32.36 -3.36
CA LYS A 833 -29.06 -31.39 -4.32
C LYS A 833 -29.97 -30.16 -4.42
N ILE A 834 -31.28 -30.38 -4.59
CA ILE A 834 -32.29 -29.32 -4.64
C ILE A 834 -32.32 -28.52 -3.32
N ASP A 835 -32.24 -29.19 -2.16
CA ASP A 835 -32.22 -28.52 -0.86
C ASP A 835 -30.91 -27.75 -0.61
N ARG A 836 -29.76 -28.24 -1.08
CA ARG A 836 -28.49 -27.50 -1.02
C ARG A 836 -28.51 -26.23 -1.85
N GLU A 837 -29.14 -26.29 -3.02
CA GLU A 837 -29.34 -25.12 -3.89
C GLU A 837 -30.32 -24.11 -3.27
N ARG A 838 -31.35 -24.59 -2.55
CA ARG A 838 -32.34 -23.75 -1.85
C ARG A 838 -31.88 -23.18 -0.50
N ALA A 839 -30.88 -23.76 0.15
CA ALA A 839 -30.48 -23.40 1.51
C ALA A 839 -29.66 -22.09 1.64
N LYS A 840 -29.39 -21.37 0.55
CA LYS A 840 -28.65 -20.10 0.58
C LYS A 840 -29.61 -18.92 0.53
N LEU A 841 -29.55 -18.03 1.53
CA LEU A 841 -30.30 -16.77 1.54
C LEU A 841 -29.93 -15.97 0.27
N PRO A 842 -30.89 -15.60 -0.60
CA PRO A 842 -30.60 -14.81 -1.78
C PRO A 842 -30.41 -13.34 -1.41
N ILE A 843 -29.41 -12.71 -2.03
CA ILE A 843 -29.25 -11.26 -2.07
C ILE A 843 -29.97 -10.78 -3.32
N ARG A 844 -30.99 -9.93 -3.16
CA ARG A 844 -31.65 -9.24 -4.27
C ARG A 844 -30.98 -7.90 -4.52
N TYR A 845 -30.61 -7.64 -5.77
CA TYR A 845 -30.03 -6.36 -6.16
C TYR A 845 -30.60 -5.88 -7.49
N LEU A 846 -30.70 -4.57 -7.64
CA LEU A 846 -31.11 -3.91 -8.86
C LEU A 846 -29.86 -3.57 -9.68
N TYR A 847 -29.80 -4.08 -10.91
CA TYR A 847 -28.75 -3.79 -11.88
C TYR A 847 -29.25 -2.81 -12.94
N LEU A 848 -28.47 -1.75 -13.16
CA LEU A 848 -28.60 -0.82 -14.27
C LEU A 848 -27.31 -0.90 -15.09
N GLY A 849 -27.42 -1.27 -16.37
CA GLY A 849 -26.28 -1.28 -17.29
C GLY A 849 -26.27 -0.07 -18.23
N ALA A 850 -25.09 0.24 -18.76
CA ALA A 850 -24.87 1.34 -19.67
C ALA A 850 -25.65 1.10 -20.96
N ASN A 851 -26.41 2.12 -21.41
CA ASN A 851 -27.25 2.04 -22.60
C ASN A 851 -28.27 0.88 -22.60
N MET A 852 -28.65 0.38 -21.42
CA MET A 852 -29.70 -0.63 -21.30
C MET A 852 -31.07 0.02 -21.02
N LYS A 853 -32.09 -0.34 -21.81
CA LYS A 853 -33.47 0.12 -21.64
C LYS A 853 -34.14 -0.45 -20.37
N LYS A 854 -33.66 -1.59 -19.89
CA LYS A 854 -34.25 -2.36 -18.79
C LYS A 854 -33.42 -2.22 -17.51
N ALA A 855 -34.11 -2.19 -16.37
CA ALA A 855 -33.56 -2.40 -15.05
C ALA A 855 -33.89 -3.82 -14.59
N TYR A 856 -32.95 -4.49 -13.92
CA TYR A 856 -33.13 -5.89 -13.54
C TYR A 856 -33.04 -6.06 -12.03
N ILE A 857 -34.07 -6.63 -11.40
CA ILE A 857 -33.94 -7.15 -10.04
C ILE A 857 -33.45 -8.59 -10.16
N LEU A 858 -32.20 -8.80 -9.79
CA LEU A 858 -31.50 -10.08 -9.87
C LEU A 858 -31.30 -10.64 -8.47
N GLU A 859 -31.20 -11.97 -8.39
CA GLU A 859 -30.94 -12.69 -7.15
C GLU A 859 -29.61 -13.42 -7.25
N THR A 860 -28.82 -13.39 -6.17
CA THR A 860 -27.55 -14.11 -6.12
C THR A 860 -27.35 -14.75 -4.75
N PRO A 861 -26.82 -15.97 -4.65
CA PRO A 861 -26.67 -16.64 -3.37
C PRO A 861 -25.57 -16.01 -2.51
N VAL A 862 -25.75 -16.00 -1.18
CA VAL A 862 -24.67 -15.72 -0.22
C VAL A 862 -23.64 -16.84 -0.27
N CYS A 863 -22.36 -16.48 -0.36
CA CYS A 863 -21.24 -17.42 -0.43
C CYS A 863 -20.34 -17.31 0.82
N SER A 864 -19.81 -18.45 1.25
CA SER A 864 -18.74 -18.48 2.25
C SER A 864 -17.38 -18.32 1.56
N TYR A 865 -16.55 -17.42 2.05
CA TYR A 865 -15.18 -17.24 1.57
C TYR A 865 -14.21 -17.68 2.67
N LYS A 866 -13.20 -18.45 2.30
CA LYS A 866 -12.17 -18.89 3.25
C LYS A 866 -11.13 -17.78 3.38
N ALA A 867 -11.03 -17.22 4.58
CA ALA A 867 -9.92 -16.33 4.92
C ALA A 867 -8.61 -17.11 4.82
N VAL A 868 -7.67 -16.60 4.02
CA VAL A 868 -6.35 -17.22 3.80
C VAL A 868 -5.27 -16.44 4.54
N THR A 869 -5.42 -15.13 4.68
CA THR A 869 -4.45 -14.27 5.35
C THR A 869 -4.93 -13.87 6.74
N LYS A 870 -3.98 -13.73 7.66
CA LYS A 870 -4.23 -13.28 9.03
C LYS A 870 -3.54 -11.94 9.24
N ALA A 871 -4.22 -11.03 9.93
CA ALA A 871 -3.61 -9.77 10.32
C ALA A 871 -2.61 -10.03 11.45
N GLU A 872 -1.32 -9.83 11.18
CA GLU A 872 -0.28 -9.80 12.20
C GLU A 872 0.21 -8.35 12.38
N PRO A 873 0.31 -7.85 13.64
CA PRO A 873 0.82 -6.51 13.88
C PRO A 873 2.29 -6.42 13.47
N ALA A 874 2.68 -5.28 12.91
CA ALA A 874 4.07 -5.02 12.56
C ALA A 874 4.97 -5.00 13.82
N ASP A 875 6.24 -5.35 13.65
CA ASP A 875 7.16 -5.55 14.79
C ASP A 875 7.38 -4.27 15.61
N TRP A 876 7.37 -3.09 14.99
CA TRP A 876 7.54 -1.79 15.66
C TRP A 876 6.43 -1.46 16.66
N GLN A 877 5.30 -2.16 16.63
CA GLN A 877 4.22 -1.95 17.61
C GLN A 877 4.57 -2.56 18.98
N ASP A 878 5.55 -3.46 19.06
CA ASP A 878 6.03 -4.05 20.30
C ASP A 878 7.41 -3.48 20.66
N LYS A 879 7.45 -2.53 21.59
CA LYS A 879 8.69 -1.90 22.07
C LYS A 879 9.77 -2.89 22.54
N ARG A 880 9.40 -4.12 22.92
CA ARG A 880 10.38 -5.15 23.32
C ARG A 880 11.18 -5.69 22.13
N LYS A 881 10.68 -5.48 20.90
CA LYS A 881 11.34 -5.83 19.64
C LYS A 881 12.16 -4.69 19.06
N ASP A 882 12.20 -3.53 19.71
CA ASP A 882 13.02 -2.41 19.27
C ASP A 882 14.50 -2.84 19.26
N PRO A 883 15.24 -2.52 18.18
CA PRO A 883 16.67 -2.73 18.11
C PRO A 883 17.40 -2.17 19.33
N LYS A 884 18.32 -2.97 19.88
CA LYS A 884 19.22 -2.54 20.95
C LYS A 884 20.54 -2.05 20.35
N PRO A 885 21.15 -0.99 20.91
CA PRO A 885 22.46 -0.54 20.46
C PRO A 885 23.51 -1.61 20.74
N ASN A 886 24.49 -1.75 19.84
CA ASN A 886 25.66 -2.59 20.07
C ASN A 886 26.58 -1.96 21.13
N ASP A 887 27.39 -2.79 21.79
CA ASP A 887 28.33 -2.34 22.83
C ASP A 887 29.60 -1.75 22.21
N PHE A 888 29.51 -0.47 21.81
CA PHE A 888 30.64 0.26 21.23
C PHE A 888 31.86 0.30 22.17
N LYS A 889 31.68 0.39 23.49
CA LYS A 889 32.81 0.50 24.42
C LYS A 889 33.68 -0.74 24.38
N LYS A 890 33.05 -1.91 24.36
CA LYS A 890 33.74 -3.19 24.22
C LYS A 890 34.45 -3.29 22.87
N GLU A 891 33.75 -2.98 21.77
CA GLU A 891 34.36 -3.06 20.43
C GLU A 891 35.54 -2.09 20.26
N ALA A 892 35.40 -0.84 20.74
CA ALA A 892 36.47 0.15 20.66
C ALA A 892 37.71 -0.28 21.46
N HIS A 893 37.53 -0.84 22.66
CA HIS A 893 38.65 -1.36 23.45
C HIS A 893 39.36 -2.50 22.73
N ASP A 894 38.61 -3.48 22.20
CA ASP A 894 39.17 -4.62 21.46
C ASP A 894 39.93 -4.16 20.19
N ILE A 895 39.40 -3.19 19.44
CA ILE A 895 40.04 -2.65 18.23
C ILE A 895 41.36 -1.93 18.57
N LEU A 896 41.34 -1.06 19.59
CA LEU A 896 42.52 -0.30 19.99
C LEU A 896 43.59 -1.22 20.62
N ALA A 897 43.19 -2.28 21.32
CA ALA A 897 44.09 -3.28 21.90
C ALA A 897 44.70 -4.25 20.86
N ASN A 898 43.91 -4.67 19.85
CA ASN A 898 44.35 -5.61 18.81
C ASN A 898 45.49 -5.07 17.93
N GLY A 899 45.58 -3.74 17.75
CA GLY A 899 46.67 -3.11 17.00
C GLY A 899 48.06 -3.39 17.59
N ALA A 900 48.19 -3.41 18.93
CA ALA A 900 49.45 -3.66 19.61
C ALA A 900 49.85 -5.15 19.58
N LEU A 901 48.89 -6.06 19.78
CA LEU A 901 49.13 -7.52 19.81
C LEU A 901 49.57 -8.10 18.46
N HIS A 902 49.03 -7.58 17.35
CA HIS A 902 49.35 -8.09 16.00
C HIS A 902 50.77 -7.68 15.54
N ASP A 903 51.26 -6.52 15.97
CA ASP A 903 52.63 -6.07 15.66
C ASP A 903 53.68 -6.86 16.47
N ILE A 904 53.40 -7.15 17.75
CA ILE A 904 54.25 -8.00 18.62
C ILE A 904 54.40 -9.43 18.06
N GLN A 905 53.39 -9.97 17.37
CA GLN A 905 53.46 -11.30 16.76
C GLN A 905 54.23 -11.31 15.42
N LYS A 906 54.23 -10.20 14.67
CA LYS A 906 54.91 -10.09 13.37
C LYS A 906 56.42 -9.93 13.51
N GLU A 907 56.88 -9.33 14.60
CA GLU A 907 58.29 -9.15 14.95
C GLU A 907 59.00 -10.45 15.36
N LYS A 908 58.28 -11.57 15.52
CA LYS A 908 58.84 -12.90 15.85
C LYS A 908 59.12 -13.78 14.61
N LYS A 909 59.66 -13.23 13.52
CA LYS A 909 60.23 -14.08 12.44
C LYS A 909 61.74 -14.25 12.64
N PRO A 910 62.25 -15.48 12.81
CA PRO A 910 63.68 -15.72 12.99
C PRO A 910 64.45 -15.39 11.70
N ILE A 911 65.61 -14.77 11.88
CA ILE A 911 66.57 -14.44 10.84
C ILE A 911 67.18 -15.75 10.32
N ASN A 912 67.00 -16.04 9.03
CA ASN A 912 67.81 -17.06 8.35
C ASN A 912 69.24 -16.52 8.21
N GLY A 913 70.16 -17.21 8.88
CA GLY A 913 71.56 -16.83 8.98
C GLY A 913 72.29 -16.82 7.64
N TRP A 914 73.07 -15.77 7.44
CA TRP A 914 74.27 -15.84 6.64
C TRP A 914 75.46 -16.02 7.59
N VAL A 915 76.17 -17.13 7.39
CA VAL A 915 77.36 -17.53 8.12
C VAL A 915 78.49 -16.54 7.86
N LEU A 916 78.99 -15.89 8.92
CA LEU A 916 80.32 -15.30 8.96
C LEU A 916 81.24 -16.24 9.73
N ASN A 917 82.18 -16.86 9.02
CA ASN A 917 83.26 -17.63 9.61
C ASN A 917 84.21 -16.71 10.38
N GLU A 918 84.32 -16.99 11.68
CA GLU A 918 85.48 -16.92 12.61
C GLU A 918 86.38 -15.66 12.59
N LEU A 919 86.65 -14.98 13.72
CA LEU A 919 87.47 -15.37 14.88
C LEU A 919 87.42 -14.20 15.94
N PRO A 920 88.09 -14.25 17.11
CA PRO A 920 87.78 -15.00 18.31
C PRO A 920 87.63 -14.10 19.57
N THR A 921 87.18 -14.73 20.64
CA THR A 921 86.92 -14.32 22.03
C THR A 921 87.94 -13.41 22.71
N SER A 922 87.48 -12.47 23.55
CA SER A 922 87.96 -12.31 24.94
C SER A 922 87.11 -11.39 25.82
N GLN A 923 86.71 -11.95 26.98
CA GLN A 923 86.44 -11.33 28.29
C GLN A 923 85.07 -10.67 28.57
N GLN A 924 84.26 -11.37 29.38
CA GLN A 924 83.25 -10.80 30.30
C GLN A 924 83.92 -10.02 31.45
N PRO A 925 83.19 -9.12 32.12
CA PRO A 925 82.55 -9.50 33.39
C PRO A 925 81.10 -9.00 33.53
N GLU A 926 80.22 -9.89 34.02
CA GLU A 926 79.49 -9.81 35.29
C GLU A 926 78.15 -9.05 35.23
N ILE A 927 77.07 -9.83 35.14
CA ILE A 927 75.70 -9.39 35.48
C ILE A 927 75.24 -10.29 36.62
N ASP A 928 75.42 -9.80 37.85
CA ASP A 928 74.54 -10.12 38.96
C ASP A 928 73.65 -8.89 39.16
N GLN A 929 72.37 -9.00 38.78
CA GLN A 929 71.24 -8.57 39.59
C GLN A 929 69.93 -8.86 38.85
N ALA A 930 69.04 -9.52 39.57
CA ALA A 930 67.71 -9.91 39.17
C ALA A 930 66.92 -8.72 38.61
N VAL A 931 66.31 -8.89 37.43
CA VAL A 931 65.13 -8.12 37.06
C VAL A 931 63.92 -8.97 37.46
N ASP A 932 63.26 -8.44 38.47
CA ASP A 932 62.05 -8.92 39.11
C ASP A 932 60.91 -9.11 38.08
N ILE A 933 60.46 -10.36 37.91
CA ILE A 933 59.26 -10.74 37.14
C ILE A 933 58.02 -10.50 38.01
N GLY A 934 57.93 -9.31 38.62
CA GLY A 934 56.96 -8.98 39.66
C GLY A 934 56.18 -7.67 39.46
N SER A 935 56.49 -6.86 38.42
CA SER A 935 55.90 -5.52 38.29
C SER A 935 54.70 -5.41 37.34
N TRP A 936 54.04 -6.52 36.97
CA TRP A 936 52.89 -6.52 36.05
C TRP A 936 51.60 -7.09 36.67
N GLU A 937 51.50 -7.14 38.00
CA GLU A 937 50.30 -7.63 38.71
C GLU A 937 49.65 -6.61 39.66
N SER A 938 49.94 -5.31 39.56
CA SER A 938 49.27 -4.33 40.42
C SER A 938 48.91 -3.03 39.71
N GLU A 939 47.99 -3.09 38.76
CA GLU A 939 47.12 -1.95 38.44
C GLU A 939 45.73 -2.48 38.10
N THR A 940 44.81 -2.41 39.07
CA THR A 940 43.38 -2.57 38.80
C THR A 940 42.85 -1.33 38.06
N PRO A 941 41.80 -1.44 37.22
CA PRO A 941 41.29 -0.36 36.36
C PRO A 941 40.77 0.91 37.08
N GLU A 942 40.84 0.97 38.40
CA GLU A 942 40.45 2.14 39.20
C GLU A 942 41.57 3.18 39.31
N GLU A 943 42.84 2.83 39.04
CA GLU A 943 43.98 3.75 39.19
C GLU A 943 44.46 4.39 37.87
N ALA A 944 44.09 3.85 36.70
CA ALA A 944 44.35 4.51 35.40
C ALA A 944 43.35 5.66 35.06
N TYR A 945 42.37 5.90 35.94
CA TYR A 945 41.37 6.97 35.80
C TYR A 945 41.71 8.25 36.59
N GLN A 946 42.93 8.39 37.12
CA GLN A 946 43.41 9.64 37.73
C GLN A 946 44.69 10.16 37.08
N VAL A 947 44.54 10.79 35.91
CA VAL A 947 45.33 11.98 35.57
C VAL A 947 44.35 13.06 35.12
N GLN A 948 43.53 13.52 36.08
CA GLN A 948 43.19 14.93 36.11
C GLN A 948 44.46 15.65 36.58
N HIS A 949 44.83 16.72 35.88
CA HIS A 949 45.88 17.64 36.31
C HIS A 949 45.59 18.03 37.78
N GLU A 950 46.44 17.63 38.73
CA GLU A 950 46.42 18.24 40.05
C GLU A 950 46.78 19.72 39.83
N LEU A 951 45.83 20.59 40.16
CA LEU A 951 46.02 22.03 40.10
C LEU A 951 47.03 22.38 41.18
N THR A 952 48.05 23.16 40.82
CA THR A 952 48.95 23.78 41.81
C THR A 952 48.13 24.57 42.84
N ASP A 953 48.63 24.80 44.07
CA ASP A 953 47.85 25.53 45.10
C ASP A 953 47.36 26.91 44.61
N GLU A 954 48.10 27.56 43.70
CA GLU A 954 47.68 28.78 42.99
C GLU A 954 46.55 28.52 41.98
N GLU A 955 46.66 27.50 41.13
CA GLU A 955 45.59 27.10 40.20
C GLU A 955 44.37 26.53 40.93
N SER A 956 44.54 25.94 42.10
CA SER A 956 43.46 25.39 42.93
C SER A 956 42.78 26.51 43.71
N GLN A 957 43.48 27.57 44.12
CA GLN A 957 42.87 28.82 44.61
C GLN A 957 42.16 29.59 43.50
N GLN A 958 42.75 29.65 42.29
CA GLN A 958 42.19 30.33 41.14
C GLN A 958 41.01 29.54 40.54
N MET A 959 41.06 28.21 40.60
CA MET A 959 39.94 27.31 40.31
C MET A 959 38.92 27.34 41.44
N LEU A 960 39.28 27.49 42.72
CA LEU A 960 38.29 27.74 43.79
C LEU A 960 37.63 29.11 43.64
N GLU A 961 38.34 30.15 43.18
CA GLU A 961 37.76 31.46 42.88
C GLU A 961 36.87 31.38 41.63
N ASN A 962 37.32 30.70 40.57
CA ASN A 962 36.55 30.47 39.36
C ASN A 962 35.37 29.50 39.56
N LEU A 963 35.49 28.55 40.49
CA LEU A 963 34.42 27.65 40.92
C LEU A 963 33.48 28.36 41.88
N LYS A 964 33.93 29.23 42.79
CA LYS A 964 33.03 30.12 43.56
C LYS A 964 32.27 31.07 42.63
N LEU A 965 32.92 31.59 41.58
CA LEU A 965 32.30 32.38 40.51
C LEU A 965 31.39 31.56 39.57
N ARG A 966 31.60 30.23 39.44
CA ARG A 966 30.71 29.31 38.69
C ARG A 966 29.61 28.68 39.55
N GLU A 967 29.81 28.53 40.85
CA GLU A 967 28.87 28.03 41.86
C GLU A 967 27.89 29.11 42.34
N GLU A 968 28.13 30.39 42.02
CA GLU A 968 27.09 31.44 42.11
C GLU A 968 25.93 31.26 41.10
N ARG A 969 25.84 30.11 40.41
CA ARG A 969 24.69 29.72 39.59
C ARG A 969 23.73 28.81 40.35
N ALA A 970 23.30 29.27 41.52
CA ALA A 970 22.16 28.70 42.20
C ALA A 970 20.87 28.89 41.37
N PRO A 971 19.92 27.93 41.39
CA PRO A 971 18.66 28.05 40.66
C PRO A 971 17.92 29.32 41.07
N ILE A 972 17.49 30.11 40.10
CA ILE A 972 16.75 31.36 40.34
C ILE A 972 15.26 31.03 40.47
N TYR A 973 14.74 31.13 41.68
CA TYR A 973 13.31 31.02 41.99
C TYR A 973 12.62 32.37 41.82
N ILE A 974 11.50 32.38 41.11
CA ILE A 974 10.72 33.59 40.84
C ILE A 974 9.66 33.77 41.95
N LEU A 975 9.70 34.89 42.67
CA LEU A 975 8.71 35.24 43.68
C LEU A 975 7.61 36.09 43.02
N GLY A 976 6.48 35.47 42.66
CA GLY A 976 5.39 36.20 42.00
C GLY A 976 4.84 37.34 42.87
N LYS A 977 4.53 38.51 42.30
CA LYS A 977 3.69 39.52 42.95
C LYS A 977 2.22 39.31 42.57
N GLU A 978 1.34 39.76 43.47
CA GLU A 978 -0.11 39.73 43.27
C GLU A 978 -0.52 40.60 42.08
N GLU A 979 -1.57 40.16 41.40
CA GLU A 979 -2.27 40.80 40.27
C GLU A 979 -1.65 40.63 38.87
N GLU A 980 -2.06 39.57 38.14
CA GLU A 980 -2.28 39.62 36.68
C GLU A 980 -2.92 38.32 36.13
N GLY A 981 -4.14 38.47 35.57
CA GLY A 981 -4.83 37.71 34.51
C GLY A 981 -4.76 36.17 34.38
N ALA A 982 -5.93 35.53 34.35
CA ALA A 982 -6.17 34.08 34.21
C ALA A 982 -5.56 33.39 32.96
N ALA A 983 -5.11 34.11 31.93
CA ALA A 983 -4.40 33.52 30.78
C ALA A 983 -2.96 33.05 31.12
N SER A 984 -2.44 33.44 32.30
CA SER A 984 -1.12 33.05 32.81
C SER A 984 -1.10 31.68 33.52
N GLU A 985 -2.26 31.12 33.90
CA GLU A 985 -2.30 29.91 34.75
C GLU A 985 -1.84 28.63 34.05
N VAL A 986 -2.16 28.44 32.76
CA VAL A 986 -1.76 27.23 32.01
C VAL A 986 -0.25 27.21 31.72
N ALA A 987 0.37 28.38 31.53
CA ALA A 987 1.81 28.50 31.37
C ALA A 987 2.58 28.34 32.70
N LYS A 988 1.94 28.67 33.83
CA LYS A 988 2.54 28.55 35.17
C LYS A 988 2.62 27.10 35.64
N ASP A 989 1.63 26.26 35.36
CA ASP A 989 1.67 24.83 35.72
C ASP A 989 2.77 24.08 34.94
N MET A 990 2.99 24.43 33.66
CA MET A 990 4.09 23.84 32.88
C MET A 990 5.48 24.28 33.35
N ALA A 991 5.61 25.50 33.90
CA ALA A 991 6.88 25.99 34.44
C ALA A 991 7.16 25.48 35.87
N PHE A 992 6.14 25.09 36.64
CA PHE A 992 6.29 24.74 38.05
C PHE A 992 6.84 23.33 38.32
N GLU A 993 6.82 22.42 37.33
CA GLU A 993 7.34 21.04 37.47
C GLU A 993 8.66 20.75 36.73
N ALA A 994 9.23 21.72 36.03
CA ALA A 994 10.46 21.51 35.26
C ALA A 994 11.72 21.65 36.16
N VAL A 995 12.21 20.55 36.72
CA VAL A 995 13.61 20.46 37.18
C VAL A 995 14.46 20.07 35.97
N VAL A 996 15.24 21.02 35.43
CA VAL A 996 16.02 20.83 34.19
C VAL A 996 17.49 21.15 34.42
N ASP A 997 18.36 20.31 33.86
CA ASP A 997 19.82 20.44 33.84
C ASP A 997 20.31 21.78 33.25
N SER A 998 21.46 22.23 33.76
CA SER A 998 21.98 23.61 33.67
C SER A 998 22.27 24.13 32.26
N HIS A 999 22.35 23.28 31.23
CA HIS A 999 22.61 23.70 29.85
C HIS A 999 21.38 24.31 29.14
N ALA A 1000 20.16 24.00 29.58
CA ALA A 1000 18.93 24.59 28.99
C ALA A 1000 18.65 26.04 29.47
N LEU A 1001 19.35 26.50 30.51
CA LEU A 1001 19.03 27.70 31.28
C LEU A 1001 19.34 29.02 30.56
N SER A 1002 20.34 29.05 29.66
CA SER A 1002 20.68 30.27 28.89
C SER A 1002 19.61 30.62 27.86
N ALA A 1003 19.10 29.62 27.15
CA ALA A 1003 18.05 29.79 26.16
C ALA A 1003 16.74 30.19 26.84
N ILE A 1004 16.35 29.49 27.91
CA ILE A 1004 15.10 29.76 28.64
C ILE A 1004 15.16 31.08 29.42
N LYS A 1005 16.31 31.51 29.95
CA LYS A 1005 16.45 32.81 30.62
C LYS A 1005 16.18 33.98 29.69
N HIS A 1006 16.70 33.92 28.45
CA HIS A 1006 16.38 34.92 27.44
C HIS A 1006 14.90 34.92 27.07
N THR A 1007 14.27 33.75 26.95
CA THR A 1007 12.83 33.63 26.66
C THR A 1007 11.96 34.10 27.83
N ALA A 1008 12.36 33.81 29.07
CA ALA A 1008 11.63 34.18 30.28
C ALA A 1008 11.76 35.67 30.61
N ASP A 1009 12.94 36.27 30.46
CA ASP A 1009 13.13 37.71 30.60
C ASP A 1009 12.38 38.49 29.49
N ALA A 1010 12.22 37.89 28.30
CA ALA A 1010 11.40 38.44 27.21
C ALA A 1010 9.88 38.28 27.46
N LEU A 1011 9.44 37.20 28.12
CA LEU A 1011 8.02 36.90 28.36
C LEU A 1011 7.45 37.55 29.64
N LEU A 1012 8.25 37.71 30.70
CA LEU A 1012 7.76 38.09 32.05
C LEU A 1012 8.17 39.51 32.49
N GLY A 1013 9.02 40.19 31.73
CA GLY A 1013 9.55 41.51 32.08
C GLY A 1013 10.60 41.48 33.20
N SER A 1014 11.56 42.40 33.15
CA SER A 1014 12.75 42.42 34.01
C SER A 1014 12.50 42.74 35.51
N ASN A 1015 11.29 43.09 35.91
CA ASN A 1015 10.96 43.63 37.23
C ASN A 1015 10.44 42.61 38.27
N VAL A 1016 10.47 41.30 37.99
CA VAL A 1016 9.98 40.27 38.93
C VAL A 1016 11.08 39.91 39.96
N PRO A 1017 10.79 39.94 41.28
CA PRO A 1017 11.78 39.60 42.30
C PRO A 1017 12.17 38.12 42.24
N LYS A 1018 13.49 37.88 42.31
CA LYS A 1018 14.15 36.59 42.10
C LYS A 1018 14.95 36.24 43.35
N THR A 1019 14.91 34.98 43.81
CA THR A 1019 15.77 34.49 44.90
C THR A 1019 16.49 33.23 44.47
N ASN A 1020 17.74 33.08 44.89
CA ASN A 1020 18.56 31.89 44.68
C ASN A 1020 18.54 30.93 45.89
N ASP A 1021 17.83 31.32 46.96
CA ASP A 1021 17.71 30.57 48.21
C ASP A 1021 16.44 29.70 48.20
N ARG A 1022 16.64 28.37 48.17
CA ARG A 1022 15.57 27.37 48.08
C ARG A 1022 14.66 27.38 49.31
N ASP A 1023 15.20 27.68 50.49
CA ASP A 1023 14.42 27.62 51.73
C ASP A 1023 13.56 28.89 51.89
N LYS A 1024 14.07 30.05 51.48
CA LYS A 1024 13.26 31.28 51.35
C LYS A 1024 12.11 31.12 50.34
N PHE A 1025 12.37 30.46 49.21
CA PHE A 1025 11.32 30.17 48.23
C PHE A 1025 10.23 29.25 48.81
N LYS A 1026 10.62 28.18 49.52
CA LYS A 1026 9.66 27.29 50.20
C LYS A 1026 8.83 28.01 51.27
N GLN A 1027 9.46 28.86 52.09
CA GLN A 1027 8.74 29.64 53.10
C GLN A 1027 7.72 30.59 52.47
N SER A 1028 8.10 31.32 51.40
CA SER A 1028 7.16 32.18 50.66
C SER A 1028 5.98 31.40 50.06
N LEU A 1029 6.22 30.17 49.60
CA LEU A 1029 5.18 29.30 49.04
C LEU A 1029 4.18 28.85 50.12
N GLU A 1030 4.67 28.48 51.29
CA GLU A 1030 3.82 28.08 52.43
C GLU A 1030 3.02 29.26 52.98
N GLU A 1031 3.62 30.45 53.04
CA GLU A 1031 2.96 31.67 53.51
C GLU A 1031 1.81 32.08 52.57
N LYS A 1032 2.02 32.01 51.24
CA LYS A 1032 0.95 32.22 50.24
C LYS A 1032 -0.16 31.17 50.28
N ARG A 1033 0.17 29.92 50.59
CA ARG A 1033 -0.86 28.87 50.78
C ARG A 1033 -1.70 29.16 52.02
N ARG A 1034 -1.09 29.65 53.11
CA ARG A 1034 -1.79 30.09 54.32
C ARG A 1034 -2.64 31.33 54.07
N GLU A 1035 -2.15 32.31 53.29
CA GLU A 1035 -2.94 33.48 52.90
C GLU A 1035 -4.13 33.11 52.03
N ARG A 1036 -3.98 32.24 51.01
CA ARG A 1036 -5.10 31.74 50.18
C ARG A 1036 -6.14 30.96 51.00
N GLN A 1037 -5.72 30.23 52.03
CA GLN A 1037 -6.65 29.59 52.96
C GLN A 1037 -7.38 30.63 53.81
N ARG A 1038 -6.69 31.67 54.29
CA ARG A 1038 -7.32 32.79 55.02
C ARG A 1038 -8.30 33.57 54.14
N THR A 1039 -7.96 33.91 52.89
CA THR A 1039 -8.88 34.61 51.97
C THR A 1039 -10.11 33.78 51.62
N LYS A 1040 -9.96 32.46 51.44
CA LYS A 1040 -11.11 31.56 51.27
C LYS A 1040 -11.99 31.45 52.52
N GLU A 1041 -11.43 31.62 53.70
CA GLU A 1041 -12.18 31.65 54.96
C GLU A 1041 -12.88 33.00 55.21
N THR A 1042 -12.31 34.13 54.75
CA THR A 1042 -12.97 35.46 54.81
C THR A 1042 -13.96 35.73 53.68
N GLU A 1043 -13.81 35.12 52.50
CA GLU A 1043 -14.78 35.21 51.39
C GLU A 1043 -15.91 34.16 51.53
N GLY A 1044 -15.77 33.22 52.47
CA GLY A 1044 -16.78 32.24 52.87
C GLY A 1044 -17.58 32.60 54.12
N SER A 1045 -17.54 33.88 54.56
CA SER A 1045 -18.38 34.43 55.65
C SER A 1045 -19.18 35.65 55.18
#